data_AF-A0A1L0CHR9-F1
#
_entry.id   AF-A0A1L0CHR9-F1
#
_cell.length_a   1.000
_cell.length_b   1.000
_cell.length_c   1.000
_cell.angle_alpha   90.00
_cell.angle_beta   90.00
_cell.angle_gamma   90.00
#
_symmetry.space_group_name_H-M   'P 1'
#
loop_
_entity.id
_entity.type
_entity.pdbx_description
1 polymer ?
#
loop_
_entity_poly.entity_id
_entity_poly.type
_entity_poly.pdbx_seq_one_letter_code
_entity_poly.pdbx_strand_id
1 'polypeptide(L)'
;MNELYNMLKYHNDFNADILVETSIDEKHSDFLNSLTSLNNTDVFDSDLLNDLQELPDFSKLDITSKQNNNSILKIPDFQEKTHLRYNRQGISGEIISFEENVKYDELLLSENDKVFSLNRKIDYTTNKVTGSSNNQPFLPGLNELTKYDKAETFTFEKNELGLYEIIPSMKRGIKPLFESIDQSSEEKTNEVLKNILNLEELSENHDDINDIRKEILMKIEANEDQEVSDSLLKLKNLLLTDSDNVKKSIDDLLPETLTFGRVKKQTLKKNDVQIYWAHEVDINHQIPNFNELVPNPARTWPFELDTFQKEAILHMEQGDSVFVAAHTSAGKTVVAEYAIAMSKRNMTKTIYTSPIKALSNQKFRDFKETFEDVEVGLITGDVQINKDADVLIMTTEILRSMLYKGADLLKDVEFVIFDEVHYINDQERGVVWEEVIIMLPPYVKFVLLSATVPNTFEFANWIGRTKEKNIYVISTSKRPTPLEINIWAKDHILPVIDANRNFIEKNFKKHINLLTPKQEKKDNKGNKTVVMRGTDGPNKNTWPSLFGDLKRKNLLPAVIFVFSQKKCSEYADSLSNSNFITAKESSHVRMIIDRSIGRLKKEDRELPQILAITSLLQKGIAVHHGGLLPIIKELVEILFAEGYIKILFATETFAMGLNLPTRTVVFSSIKKHDGTQRRYLTPGEFTQMAGRAGRRGLDDHGTVIVMTYKTPLESLVFKETTLGKPTKLESQFRLTYNSIVSLLRIESVKMEDMIQSSFGEDKGQQYKLETKAKEIGYEGLLNSELINELRVDCDDCDDEKLKQLLSKIDELVLLKDEILKISINTKAVAVKIKTGRVLIYKSVVDQKICFNVGILFKNNIKKGSLCVLKITEDFYIDFNINANQSKFYIPYMSKMSLFKGGFQRAEKFNLVDILINDLEYLVDSEYRKLLFMVFANDLSNEKKIMKQVASVINSLEPFELKGMLDFDLVKKLERQRSLQNEILSLDDDLKKCYNFPLHLFEKWQIEEVLKEAKSSVNNELKLLPDYENRLKVLKSMGFVDDTETVQLKGRVVAEITIGYELVITEILFDNFMSDLSPEEIVALLSCFVYNGTDTVDSEEVLLTNKLMIGKKKIEEKYNEFLSYSSIYQIPLLNEEAQFLERHRFQLVNVVYQWASGVSFAEIMKVSPQSEGTIVRIINRLNELCKQLKNASIIVGNSDMHLKFSTAQDLINRDIVFAASLYL
;
A
#
# COMPACT_ATOMS: atom_id res chain seq x y z
N MET A 1 66.18 -2.04 -31.94
CA MET A 1 65.06 -2.89 -31.49
C MET A 1 64.91 -4.17 -32.32
N ASN A 2 64.75 -4.11 -33.64
CA ASN A 2 64.67 -5.33 -34.47
C ASN A 2 65.94 -6.20 -34.44
N GLU A 3 67.13 -5.62 -34.33
CA GLU A 3 68.38 -6.39 -34.16
C GLU A 3 68.47 -7.10 -32.80
N LEU A 4 68.00 -6.45 -31.72
CA LEU A 4 67.88 -7.04 -30.38
C LEU A 4 66.87 -8.21 -30.38
N TYR A 5 65.73 -8.03 -31.05
CA TYR A 5 64.73 -9.09 -31.24
C TYR A 5 65.27 -10.26 -32.07
N ASN A 6 66.12 -9.98 -33.07
CA ASN A 6 66.78 -11.02 -33.86
C ASN A 6 67.85 -11.77 -33.05
N MET A 7 68.59 -11.09 -32.17
CA MET A 7 69.53 -11.75 -31.25
C MET A 7 68.81 -12.63 -30.21
N LEU A 8 67.67 -12.18 -29.67
CA LEU A 8 66.82 -12.98 -28.78
C LEU A 8 66.24 -14.23 -29.47
N LYS A 9 65.90 -14.13 -30.76
CA LYS A 9 65.40 -15.27 -31.55
C LYS A 9 66.40 -16.42 -31.74
N TYR A 10 67.71 -16.17 -31.59
CA TYR A 10 68.75 -17.20 -31.72
C TYR A 10 68.97 -18.03 -30.44
N HIS A 11 68.41 -17.62 -29.30
CA HIS A 11 68.46 -18.36 -28.04
C HIS A 11 67.16 -19.12 -27.79
N ASN A 12 66.91 -20.16 -28.59
CA ASN A 12 65.89 -21.18 -28.29
C ASN A 12 66.61 -22.47 -27.89
N ASP A 13 66.75 -22.65 -26.58
CA ASP A 13 66.88 -23.92 -25.84
C ASP A 13 67.77 -23.66 -24.64
N PHE A 14 67.19 -23.41 -23.47
CA PHE A 14 67.64 -23.87 -22.15
C PHE A 14 66.74 -23.26 -21.05
N ASN A 15 66.05 -24.12 -20.29
CA ASN A 15 65.39 -23.76 -19.03
C ASN A 15 66.46 -23.57 -17.94
N ALA A 16 67.02 -22.37 -17.85
CA ALA A 16 67.82 -21.94 -16.70
C ALA A 16 67.47 -20.48 -16.38
N ASP A 17 67.21 -20.19 -15.09
CA ASP A 17 66.98 -18.83 -14.59
C ASP A 17 68.26 -17.99 -14.78
N ILE A 18 68.28 -17.16 -15.83
CA ILE A 18 69.36 -16.19 -16.07
C ILE A 18 69.04 -14.93 -15.27
N LEU A 19 69.80 -14.69 -14.19
CA LEU A 19 69.83 -13.40 -13.49
C LEU A 19 70.51 -12.36 -14.39
N VAL A 20 69.73 -11.40 -14.89
CA VAL A 20 70.23 -10.26 -15.67
C VAL A 20 70.78 -9.21 -14.69
N GLU A 21 72.10 -9.11 -14.57
CA GLU A 21 72.75 -7.98 -13.89
C GLU A 21 72.84 -6.79 -14.84
N THR A 22 71.93 -5.83 -14.71
CA THR A 22 72.06 -4.52 -15.36
C THR A 22 73.00 -3.63 -14.55
N SER A 23 74.23 -3.43 -15.02
CA SER A 23 75.07 -2.30 -14.60
C SER A 23 74.82 -1.14 -15.58
N ILE A 24 74.12 -0.11 -15.12
CA ILE A 24 73.88 1.12 -15.88
C ILE A 24 74.87 2.17 -15.35
N ASP A 25 75.87 2.52 -16.15
CA ASP A 25 76.75 3.65 -15.85
C ASP A 25 75.99 4.99 -16.05
N GLU A 26 75.46 5.56 -14.97
CA GLU A 26 74.65 6.79 -14.93
C GLU A 26 75.40 8.08 -15.34
N LYS A 27 76.70 8.04 -15.64
CA LYS A 27 77.48 9.27 -15.90
C LYS A 27 77.32 9.86 -17.30
N HIS A 28 76.70 9.15 -18.25
CA HIS A 28 76.46 9.65 -19.60
C HIS A 28 75.07 10.24 -19.83
N SER A 29 74.09 10.01 -18.95
CA SER A 29 72.74 10.55 -19.08
C SER A 29 72.64 12.04 -18.75
N ASP A 30 73.42 12.53 -17.79
CA ASP A 30 73.35 13.94 -17.36
C ASP A 30 73.86 14.92 -18.44
N PHE A 31 74.82 14.49 -19.26
CA PHE A 31 75.34 15.30 -20.37
C PHE A 31 74.41 15.31 -21.59
N LEU A 32 73.63 14.24 -21.79
CA LEU A 32 72.58 14.20 -22.82
C LEU A 32 71.31 14.95 -22.36
N ASN A 33 71.00 14.91 -21.06
CA ASN A 33 69.87 15.63 -20.49
C ASN A 33 70.06 17.17 -20.54
N SER A 34 71.30 17.66 -20.46
CA SER A 34 71.60 19.08 -20.64
C SER A 34 71.55 19.54 -22.12
N LEU A 35 71.68 18.60 -23.07
CA LEU A 35 71.43 18.85 -24.49
C LEU A 35 69.94 18.80 -24.83
N THR A 36 69.14 17.98 -24.15
CA THR A 36 67.68 17.93 -24.37
C THR A 36 66.94 19.20 -23.92
N SER A 37 67.49 19.98 -22.97
CA SER A 37 66.90 21.28 -22.59
C SER A 37 67.14 22.39 -23.63
N LEU A 38 68.04 22.17 -24.60
CA LEU A 38 68.35 23.08 -25.71
C LEU A 38 67.74 22.62 -27.04
N ASN A 39 67.12 21.44 -27.10
CA ASN A 39 66.39 20.99 -28.28
C ASN A 39 65.04 21.69 -28.32
N ASN A 40 64.81 22.53 -29.33
CA ASN A 40 63.48 23.05 -29.64
C ASN A 40 62.49 21.87 -29.72
N THR A 41 61.41 21.91 -28.95
CA THR A 41 60.36 20.91 -29.03
C THR A 41 59.65 21.06 -30.38
N ASP A 42 59.55 19.97 -31.16
CA ASP A 42 58.78 19.96 -32.42
C ASP A 42 57.26 20.20 -32.19
N VAL A 43 56.81 20.13 -30.93
CA VAL A 43 55.45 20.39 -30.48
C VAL A 43 55.48 21.62 -29.56
N PHE A 44 54.60 22.60 -29.80
CA PHE A 44 54.46 23.76 -28.93
C PHE A 44 54.09 23.32 -27.51
N ASP A 45 54.77 23.90 -26.52
CA ASP A 45 54.43 23.71 -25.11
C ASP A 45 53.07 24.34 -24.78
N SER A 46 52.36 23.85 -23.75
CA SER A 46 51.02 24.34 -23.39
C SER A 46 51.00 25.83 -23.06
N ASP A 47 52.08 26.34 -22.50
CA ASP A 47 52.24 27.77 -22.19
C ASP A 47 52.36 28.60 -23.48
N LEU A 48 53.09 28.11 -24.47
CA LEU A 48 53.22 28.72 -25.79
C LEU A 48 51.91 28.64 -26.59
N LEU A 49 51.17 27.53 -26.46
CA LEU A 49 49.84 27.36 -27.03
C LEU A 49 48.83 28.33 -26.42
N ASN A 50 48.90 28.59 -25.11
CA ASN A 50 48.04 29.58 -24.46
C ASN A 50 48.31 31.00 -24.96
N ASP A 51 49.56 31.33 -25.27
CA ASP A 51 49.95 32.62 -25.85
C ASP A 51 49.63 32.73 -27.35
N LEU A 52 49.63 31.61 -28.09
CA LEU A 52 49.39 31.56 -29.54
C LEU A 52 47.92 31.35 -29.92
N GLN A 53 47.11 30.72 -29.07
CA GLN A 53 45.71 30.42 -29.39
C GLN A 53 44.85 31.67 -29.19
N GLU A 54 44.22 32.14 -30.26
CA GLU A 54 43.11 33.09 -30.16
C GLU A 54 41.79 32.30 -30.24
N LEU A 55 41.00 32.32 -29.16
CA LEU A 55 39.63 31.79 -29.16
C LEU A 55 38.79 32.64 -30.13
N PRO A 56 38.24 32.06 -31.22
CA PRO A 56 37.39 32.80 -32.13
C PRO A 56 36.19 33.37 -31.37
N ASP A 57 36.03 34.70 -31.45
CA ASP A 57 34.94 35.41 -30.79
C ASP A 57 33.65 35.18 -31.59
N PHE A 58 32.99 34.04 -31.35
CA PHE A 58 31.73 33.63 -32.01
C PHE A 58 30.58 34.64 -31.82
N SER A 59 30.77 35.67 -30.98
CA SER A 59 29.85 36.78 -30.76
C SER A 59 29.65 37.69 -31.99
N LYS A 60 30.55 37.66 -32.99
CA LYS A 60 30.50 38.49 -34.21
C LYS A 60 29.95 37.80 -35.46
N LEU A 61 29.64 36.51 -35.40
CA LEU A 61 28.86 35.83 -36.43
C LEU A 61 27.38 36.08 -36.17
N ASP A 62 26.87 37.18 -36.74
CA ASP A 62 25.46 37.46 -37.03
C ASP A 62 24.42 36.57 -36.31
N ILE A 63 24.00 37.03 -35.13
CA ILE A 63 22.79 36.58 -34.41
C ILE A 63 21.52 36.76 -35.29
N THR A 64 21.63 37.48 -36.42
CA THR A 64 20.61 37.59 -37.46
C THR A 64 20.39 36.27 -38.23
N SER A 65 21.34 35.34 -38.21
CA SER A 65 21.17 34.03 -38.84
C SER A 65 20.45 33.05 -37.89
N LYS A 66 19.10 33.14 -37.84
CA LYS A 66 18.21 32.11 -37.26
C LYS A 66 18.54 30.67 -37.71
N GLN A 67 19.35 30.49 -38.75
CA GLN A 67 19.77 29.22 -39.33
C GLN A 67 20.64 28.36 -38.40
N ASN A 68 21.48 28.91 -37.51
CA ASN A 68 22.34 28.08 -36.65
C ASN A 68 21.59 27.47 -35.45
N ASN A 69 20.57 28.17 -34.92
CA ASN A 69 19.70 27.64 -33.85
C ASN A 69 18.77 26.51 -34.34
N ASN A 70 18.54 26.41 -35.65
CA ASN A 70 17.75 25.30 -36.23
C ASN A 70 18.46 23.94 -36.10
N SER A 71 19.76 23.89 -35.80
CA SER A 71 20.45 22.62 -35.54
C SER A 71 20.03 21.96 -34.21
N ILE A 72 19.53 22.75 -33.25
CA ILE A 72 19.07 22.25 -31.93
C ILE A 72 17.60 21.82 -32.00
N LEU A 73 16.79 22.46 -32.87
CA LEU A 73 15.39 22.13 -33.06
C LEU A 73 15.26 20.78 -33.80
N LYS A 74 14.86 19.74 -33.06
CA LYS A 74 14.53 18.44 -33.65
C LYS A 74 13.10 18.48 -34.18
N ILE A 75 12.95 18.33 -35.49
CA ILE A 75 11.67 18.06 -36.12
C ILE A 75 11.26 16.63 -35.73
N PRO A 76 10.00 16.37 -35.32
CA PRO A 76 9.57 15.02 -34.96
C PRO A 76 9.65 14.07 -36.16
N ASP A 77 9.86 12.78 -35.88
CA ASP A 77 9.93 11.75 -36.91
C ASP A 77 8.59 11.60 -37.65
N PHE A 78 8.65 11.19 -38.92
CA PHE A 78 7.45 10.92 -39.72
C PHE A 78 6.60 9.82 -39.08
N GLN A 79 5.29 10.09 -38.88
CA GLN A 79 4.35 9.12 -38.33
C GLN A 79 3.76 8.23 -39.44
N GLU A 80 3.99 6.92 -39.34
CA GLU A 80 3.34 5.91 -40.20
C GLU A 80 1.86 5.77 -39.81
N LYS A 81 0.95 6.11 -40.73
CA LYS A 81 -0.51 6.03 -40.50
C LYS A 81 -1.11 4.68 -40.90
N THR A 82 -0.44 3.97 -41.80
CA THR A 82 -0.94 2.75 -42.43
C THR A 82 -0.18 1.51 -41.95
N HIS A 83 -0.87 0.38 -41.91
CA HIS A 83 -0.29 -0.92 -41.61
C HIS A 83 -0.90 -2.01 -42.48
N LEU A 84 -0.14 -3.08 -42.70
CA LEU A 84 -0.60 -4.24 -43.47
C LEU A 84 -1.46 -5.15 -42.58
N ARG A 85 -2.73 -5.32 -42.95
CA ARG A 85 -3.65 -6.31 -42.40
C ARG A 85 -3.68 -7.53 -43.30
N TYR A 86 -3.32 -8.70 -42.76
CA TYR A 86 -3.34 -9.96 -43.49
C TYR A 86 -4.72 -10.62 -43.38
N ASN A 87 -5.41 -10.78 -44.52
CA ASN A 87 -6.72 -11.41 -44.59
C ASN A 87 -6.57 -12.93 -44.77
N ARG A 88 -7.32 -13.68 -43.96
CA ARG A 88 -7.34 -15.14 -43.95
C ARG A 88 -8.69 -15.63 -44.48
N GLN A 89 -8.70 -16.65 -45.34
CA GLN A 89 -9.93 -17.23 -45.89
C GLN A 89 -9.87 -18.77 -45.80
N GLY A 90 -11.04 -19.40 -45.57
CA GLY A 90 -11.17 -20.84 -45.36
C GLY A 90 -11.14 -21.27 -43.90
N ILE A 91 -11.40 -22.55 -43.64
CA ILE A 91 -11.48 -23.14 -42.28
C ILE A 91 -10.09 -23.30 -41.65
N SER A 92 -9.05 -23.53 -42.46
CA SER A 92 -7.65 -23.63 -42.01
C SER A 92 -7.01 -22.26 -41.71
N GLY A 93 -7.60 -21.17 -42.21
CA GLY A 93 -7.13 -19.81 -41.92
C GLY A 93 -5.80 -19.43 -42.57
N GLU A 94 -5.54 -19.89 -43.80
CA GLU A 94 -4.33 -19.50 -44.55
C GLU A 94 -4.39 -18.02 -44.98
N ILE A 95 -3.22 -17.35 -44.99
CA ILE A 95 -3.09 -15.95 -45.40
C ILE A 95 -3.09 -15.90 -46.93
N ILE A 96 -4.05 -15.18 -47.52
CA ILE A 96 -4.23 -15.14 -48.98
C ILE A 96 -3.97 -13.75 -49.55
N SER A 97 -4.33 -12.69 -48.82
CA SER A 97 -4.10 -11.31 -49.25
C SER A 97 -3.68 -10.42 -48.09
N PHE A 98 -3.11 -9.27 -48.42
CA PHE A 98 -2.83 -8.19 -47.49
C PHE A 98 -3.54 -6.93 -47.98
N GLU A 99 -4.09 -6.17 -47.05
CA GLU A 99 -4.72 -4.86 -47.30
C GLU A 99 -4.05 -3.83 -46.41
N GLU A 100 -3.79 -2.65 -46.96
CA GLU A 100 -3.27 -1.53 -46.19
C GLU A 100 -4.44 -0.84 -45.47
N ASN A 101 -4.40 -0.81 -44.14
CA ASN A 101 -5.45 -0.24 -43.32
C ASN A 101 -4.89 0.84 -42.39
N VAL A 102 -5.69 1.85 -42.07
CA VAL A 102 -5.30 2.94 -41.17
C VAL A 102 -5.65 2.55 -39.73
N LYS A 103 -4.69 2.64 -38.80
CA LYS A 103 -4.99 2.45 -37.36
C LYS A 103 -5.54 3.74 -36.77
N TYR A 104 -6.84 3.96 -36.90
CA TYR A 104 -7.51 5.12 -36.29
C TYR A 104 -7.34 5.14 -34.75
N ASP A 105 -7.37 3.97 -34.10
CA ASP A 105 -7.23 3.87 -32.64
C ASP A 105 -5.84 4.35 -32.13
N GLU A 106 -4.75 4.15 -32.89
CA GLU A 106 -3.42 4.66 -32.51
C GLU A 106 -3.25 6.15 -32.86
N LEU A 107 -3.98 6.67 -33.85
CA LEU A 107 -3.91 8.09 -34.25
C LEU A 107 -4.69 9.02 -33.31
N LEU A 108 -5.75 8.52 -32.67
CA LEU A 108 -6.59 9.27 -31.73
C LEU A 108 -5.98 9.38 -30.33
N LEU A 109 -5.06 8.49 -29.97
CA LEU A 109 -4.33 8.54 -28.69
C LEU A 109 -3.32 9.68 -28.74
N SER A 110 -3.30 10.51 -27.68
CA SER A 110 -2.26 11.53 -27.52
C SER A 110 -0.86 10.89 -27.48
N GLU A 111 0.20 11.64 -27.78
CA GLU A 111 1.56 11.08 -27.67
C GLU A 111 1.82 10.52 -26.27
N ASN A 112 1.27 11.13 -25.22
CA ASN A 112 1.33 10.62 -23.86
C ASN A 112 0.59 9.28 -23.70
N ASP A 113 -0.63 9.15 -24.24
CA ASP A 113 -1.42 7.91 -24.16
C ASP A 113 -0.78 6.73 -24.91
N LYS A 114 -0.05 7.02 -26.00
CA LYS A 114 0.74 6.01 -26.72
C LYS A 114 1.85 5.41 -25.85
N VAL A 115 2.39 6.16 -24.87
CA VAL A 115 3.47 5.69 -23.98
C VAL A 115 2.96 4.69 -22.94
N PHE A 116 1.70 4.82 -22.49
CA PHE A 116 1.08 3.90 -21.52
C PHE A 116 0.52 2.63 -22.17
N SER A 117 0.33 2.64 -23.50
CA SER A 117 -0.20 1.52 -24.27
C SER A 117 0.73 0.31 -24.25
N LEU A 118 0.14 -0.89 -24.20
CA LEU A 118 0.85 -2.15 -24.37
C LEU A 118 1.64 -2.20 -25.70
N ASN A 119 1.07 -1.60 -26.74
CA ASN A 119 1.60 -1.61 -28.10
C ASN A 119 2.69 -0.57 -28.35
N ARG A 120 3.16 0.15 -27.31
CA ARG A 120 4.27 1.11 -27.45
C ARG A 120 5.53 0.45 -28.03
N LYS A 121 6.30 1.20 -28.82
CA LYS A 121 7.58 0.73 -29.37
C LYS A 121 8.55 0.41 -28.23
N ILE A 122 9.32 -0.67 -28.37
CA ILE A 122 10.32 -1.10 -27.38
C ILE A 122 11.57 -0.23 -27.57
N ASP A 123 12.08 0.33 -26.47
CA ASP A 123 13.34 1.07 -26.48
C ASP A 123 14.52 0.11 -26.25
N TYR A 124 15.28 -0.16 -27.31
CA TYR A 124 16.45 -1.05 -27.27
C TYR A 124 17.63 -0.50 -26.43
N THR A 125 17.63 0.79 -26.09
CA THR A 125 18.70 1.41 -25.28
C THR A 125 18.49 1.18 -23.79
N THR A 126 17.24 0.97 -23.37
CA THR A 126 16.90 0.78 -21.95
C THR A 126 17.04 -0.68 -21.54
N ASN A 127 17.34 -0.90 -20.26
CA ASN A 127 17.41 -2.25 -19.70
C ASN A 127 15.99 -2.84 -19.58
N LYS A 128 15.66 -3.75 -20.50
CA LYS A 128 14.34 -4.41 -20.64
C LYS A 128 13.74 -4.91 -19.32
N VAL A 129 14.59 -5.37 -18.40
CA VAL A 129 14.17 -6.00 -17.15
C VAL A 129 13.97 -5.02 -16.01
N THR A 130 14.88 -4.07 -15.78
CA THR A 130 14.73 -3.13 -14.66
C THR A 130 13.85 -1.94 -14.98
N GLY A 131 13.58 -1.70 -16.27
CA GLY A 131 12.97 -0.47 -16.75
C GLY A 131 13.88 0.74 -16.55
N SER A 132 13.34 1.90 -16.90
CA SER A 132 13.97 3.21 -16.69
C SER A 132 12.95 4.13 -16.03
N SER A 133 13.38 5.10 -15.22
CA SER A 133 12.44 6.09 -14.66
C SER A 133 11.94 7.11 -15.67
N ASN A 134 12.52 7.12 -16.88
CA ASN A 134 12.00 7.90 -18.00
C ASN A 134 10.85 7.17 -18.71
N ASN A 135 10.77 5.84 -18.58
CA ASN A 135 9.67 5.08 -19.12
C ASN A 135 8.45 5.25 -18.20
N GLN A 136 7.30 5.56 -18.80
CA GLN A 136 6.04 5.52 -18.06
C GLN A 136 5.60 4.06 -17.83
N PRO A 137 4.83 3.77 -16.76
CA PRO A 137 4.27 2.44 -16.52
C PRO A 137 3.26 2.05 -17.61
N PHE A 138 2.94 0.75 -17.68
CA PHE A 138 1.78 0.30 -18.46
C PHE A 138 0.49 0.65 -17.71
N LEU A 139 -0.60 0.91 -18.44
CA LEU A 139 -1.89 1.22 -17.85
C LEU A 139 -2.34 0.09 -16.90
N PRO A 140 -2.62 0.36 -15.61
CA PRO A 140 -3.10 -0.66 -14.71
C PRO A 140 -4.54 -1.03 -15.03
N GLY A 141 -4.92 -2.28 -14.79
CA GLY A 141 -6.31 -2.70 -14.92
C GLY A 141 -7.11 -2.25 -13.69
N LEU A 142 -7.58 -1.01 -13.65
CA LEU A 142 -8.48 -0.48 -12.62
C LEU A 142 -9.81 -0.07 -13.27
N ASN A 143 -10.91 -0.27 -12.56
CA ASN A 143 -12.24 0.18 -13.00
C ASN A 143 -12.25 1.69 -13.09
N GLU A 144 -12.80 2.22 -14.18
CA GLU A 144 -13.00 3.65 -14.34
C GLU A 144 -11.74 4.46 -13.98
N LEU A 145 -10.54 4.05 -14.42
CA LEU A 145 -9.58 5.08 -14.81
C LEU A 145 -10.38 5.95 -15.75
N THR A 146 -10.77 7.13 -15.27
CA THR A 146 -11.49 8.14 -16.05
C THR A 146 -10.89 8.06 -17.43
N LYS A 147 -11.63 7.44 -18.37
CA LYS A 147 -11.19 7.34 -19.76
C LYS A 147 -11.05 8.78 -20.11
N TYR A 148 -9.81 9.30 -20.12
CA TYR A 148 -9.48 10.73 -20.19
C TYR A 148 -10.66 11.45 -20.77
N ASP A 149 -11.52 11.98 -19.88
CA ASP A 149 -12.83 12.39 -20.33
C ASP A 149 -12.55 13.46 -21.37
N LYS A 150 -13.07 13.18 -22.56
CA LYS A 150 -12.75 13.84 -23.81
C LYS A 150 -12.49 15.32 -23.56
N ALA A 151 -11.26 15.76 -23.81
CA ALA A 151 -10.92 17.17 -23.89
C ALA A 151 -11.55 18.01 -22.76
N GLU A 152 -11.04 17.90 -21.53
CA GLU A 152 -10.87 19.14 -20.78
C GLU A 152 -9.96 20.00 -21.64
N THR A 153 -10.57 20.83 -22.47
CA THR A 153 -9.93 22.01 -23.03
C THR A 153 -9.42 22.77 -21.83
N PHE A 154 -8.16 22.53 -21.46
CA PHE A 154 -7.43 23.37 -20.54
C PHE A 154 -7.81 24.81 -20.89
N THR A 155 -8.42 25.51 -19.95
CA THR A 155 -8.79 26.92 -20.08
C THR A 155 -7.50 27.72 -20.01
N PHE A 156 -6.70 27.60 -21.07
CA PHE A 156 -5.48 28.36 -21.24
C PHE A 156 -5.88 29.83 -21.42
N GLU A 157 -5.18 30.73 -20.76
CA GLU A 157 -5.33 32.16 -21.01
C GLU A 157 -4.91 32.43 -22.46
N LYS A 158 -5.92 32.70 -23.28
CA LYS A 158 -5.77 33.13 -24.66
C LYS A 158 -5.91 34.64 -24.69
N ASN A 159 -5.14 35.28 -25.56
CA ASN A 159 -5.35 36.69 -25.89
C ASN A 159 -6.69 36.91 -26.59
N GLU A 160 -7.04 38.18 -26.80
CA GLU A 160 -8.18 38.60 -27.65
C GLU A 160 -8.15 37.96 -29.06
N LEU A 161 -6.96 37.60 -29.55
CA LEU A 161 -6.71 36.93 -30.84
C LEU A 161 -6.74 35.38 -30.77
N GLY A 162 -7.03 34.78 -29.62
CA GLY A 162 -7.07 33.33 -29.45
C GLY A 162 -5.70 32.63 -29.35
N LEU A 163 -4.59 33.39 -29.37
CA LEU A 163 -3.21 32.89 -29.23
C LEU A 163 -2.83 32.63 -27.76
N TYR A 164 -2.00 31.62 -27.54
CA TYR A 164 -1.45 31.30 -26.22
C TYR A 164 -0.20 32.16 -25.94
N GLU A 165 -0.30 33.14 -25.05
CA GLU A 165 0.85 33.97 -24.64
C GLU A 165 1.72 33.33 -23.55
N ILE A 166 1.08 32.53 -22.69
CA ILE A 166 1.68 31.99 -21.47
C ILE A 166 1.76 30.47 -21.60
N ILE A 167 2.94 29.92 -21.30
CA ILE A 167 3.15 28.48 -21.25
C ILE A 167 2.41 27.92 -20.02
N PRO A 168 1.74 26.74 -20.12
CA PRO A 168 1.03 26.13 -19.00
C PRO A 168 1.88 26.06 -17.73
N SER A 169 1.25 26.32 -16.58
CA SER A 169 1.85 26.30 -15.23
C SER A 169 2.91 27.38 -14.94
N MET A 170 3.29 28.22 -15.90
CA MET A 170 4.16 29.37 -15.69
C MET A 170 3.36 30.68 -15.67
N LYS A 171 3.83 31.68 -14.91
CA LYS A 171 3.22 33.02 -14.89
C LYS A 171 3.82 33.98 -15.93
N ARG A 172 4.91 33.60 -16.59
CA ARG A 172 5.67 34.45 -17.52
C ARG A 172 5.54 33.93 -18.95
N GLY A 173 5.00 34.76 -19.84
CA GLY A 173 5.00 34.55 -21.30
C GLY A 173 6.30 34.97 -21.99
N ILE A 174 6.34 34.82 -23.31
CA ILE A 174 7.50 35.20 -24.14
C ILE A 174 7.53 36.72 -24.29
N LYS A 175 8.62 37.36 -23.84
CA LYS A 175 8.86 38.79 -24.08
C LYS A 175 10.04 38.95 -25.04
N PRO A 176 9.84 39.35 -26.30
CA PRO A 176 10.95 39.63 -27.21
C PRO A 176 11.77 40.81 -26.68
N LEU A 177 13.09 40.69 -26.71
CA LEU A 177 14.02 41.73 -26.22
C LEU A 177 14.12 42.96 -27.17
N PHE A 178 13.45 42.95 -28.32
CA PHE A 178 13.50 44.02 -29.32
C PHE A 178 12.10 44.62 -29.55
N GLU A 179 11.94 45.88 -29.15
CA GLU A 179 10.67 46.64 -29.18
C GLU A 179 10.44 47.40 -30.50
N SER A 180 11.06 46.98 -31.61
CA SER A 180 10.81 47.60 -32.93
C SER A 180 10.98 46.60 -34.08
N ILE A 181 9.87 46.33 -34.76
CA ILE A 181 9.61 45.84 -36.13
C ILE A 181 8.13 45.38 -36.07
N ASP A 182 7.19 46.32 -36.17
CA ASP A 182 6.52 46.78 -37.41
C ASP A 182 5.56 45.72 -38.01
N GLN A 183 4.25 45.99 -37.88
CA GLN A 183 3.07 45.86 -38.78
C GLN A 183 3.05 44.84 -39.95
N SER A 184 4.03 43.95 -40.05
CA SER A 184 4.27 43.00 -41.14
C SER A 184 4.05 41.54 -40.73
N SER A 185 3.71 41.31 -39.46
CA SER A 185 3.41 39.98 -38.92
C SER A 185 2.00 39.52 -39.28
N GLU A 186 1.00 40.41 -39.33
CA GLU A 186 -0.40 40.08 -39.63
C GLU A 186 -0.60 39.63 -41.09
N GLU A 187 0.10 40.27 -42.05
CA GLU A 187 0.04 39.87 -43.46
C GLU A 187 0.71 38.51 -43.69
N LYS A 188 1.84 38.24 -43.02
CA LYS A 188 2.57 36.95 -43.14
C LYS A 188 1.83 35.79 -42.47
N THR A 189 1.10 36.03 -41.39
CA THR A 189 0.28 34.98 -40.75
C THR A 189 -0.90 34.56 -41.63
N ASN A 190 -1.54 35.53 -42.30
CA ASN A 190 -2.62 35.24 -43.25
C ASN A 190 -2.11 34.51 -44.49
N GLU A 191 -0.90 34.83 -44.95
CA GLU A 191 -0.25 34.13 -46.08
C GLU A 191 0.14 32.68 -45.73
N VAL A 192 0.60 32.43 -44.50
CA VAL A 192 0.91 31.07 -44.00
C VAL A 192 -0.36 30.23 -43.81
N LEU A 193 -1.43 30.81 -43.28
CA LEU A 193 -2.74 30.13 -43.16
C LEU A 193 -3.33 29.78 -44.53
N LYS A 194 -3.23 30.68 -45.52
CA LYS A 194 -3.62 30.40 -46.91
C LYS A 194 -2.79 29.27 -47.53
N ASN A 195 -1.49 29.21 -47.25
CA ASN A 195 -0.64 28.14 -47.75
C ASN A 195 -0.92 26.79 -47.09
N ILE A 196 -1.24 26.74 -45.80
CA ILE A 196 -1.61 25.50 -45.10
C ILE A 196 -2.95 24.94 -45.62
N LEU A 197 -3.94 25.81 -45.88
CA LEU A 197 -5.23 25.40 -46.42
C LEU A 197 -5.15 24.90 -47.88
N ASN A 198 -4.18 25.39 -48.65
CA ASN A 198 -3.94 24.96 -50.04
C ASN A 198 -3.08 23.67 -50.17
N LEU A 199 -2.44 23.18 -49.10
CA LEU A 199 -1.48 22.06 -49.17
C LEU A 199 -2.11 20.66 -49.04
N GLU A 200 -3.42 20.53 -48.84
CA GLU A 200 -4.13 19.24 -48.73
C GLU A 200 -5.11 19.00 -49.90
N GLU A 201 -4.62 18.97 -51.14
CA GLU A 201 -5.38 18.51 -52.32
C GLU A 201 -5.30 16.98 -52.49
N LEU A 202 -5.82 16.18 -51.55
CA LEU A 202 -5.93 14.71 -51.74
C LEU A 202 -7.15 14.10 -51.02
N SER A 203 -8.37 14.47 -51.42
CA SER A 203 -9.56 13.62 -51.21
C SER A 203 -10.74 14.02 -52.11
N GLU A 204 -10.90 13.34 -53.24
CA GLU A 204 -11.91 13.65 -54.27
C GLU A 204 -13.39 13.32 -53.91
N ASN A 205 -13.72 12.92 -52.66
CA ASN A 205 -15.04 12.32 -52.37
C ASN A 205 -15.89 12.96 -51.26
N HIS A 206 -15.59 14.17 -50.78
CA HIS A 206 -16.43 14.84 -49.76
C HIS A 206 -16.69 16.32 -50.10
N ASP A 207 -17.80 16.58 -50.78
CA ASP A 207 -18.23 17.93 -51.18
C ASP A 207 -18.47 18.86 -49.96
N ASP A 208 -19.01 18.34 -48.85
CA ASP A 208 -19.30 19.12 -47.64
C ASP A 208 -18.06 19.68 -46.93
N ILE A 209 -16.93 18.96 -46.97
CA ILE A 209 -15.66 19.40 -46.35
C ILE A 209 -15.00 20.50 -47.21
N ASN A 210 -15.11 20.37 -48.52
CA ASN A 210 -14.58 21.34 -49.48
C ASN A 210 -15.37 22.66 -49.43
N ASP A 211 -16.67 22.62 -49.16
CA ASP A 211 -17.50 23.81 -49.00
C ASP A 211 -17.19 24.57 -47.70
N ILE A 212 -16.99 23.87 -46.57
CA ILE A 212 -16.57 24.51 -45.30
C ILE A 212 -15.15 25.10 -45.42
N ARG A 213 -14.23 24.41 -46.13
CA ARG A 213 -12.89 24.96 -46.41
C ARG A 213 -12.94 26.26 -47.23
N LYS A 214 -13.78 26.32 -48.27
CA LYS A 214 -14.00 27.54 -49.06
C LYS A 214 -14.62 28.66 -48.22
N GLU A 215 -15.55 28.32 -47.32
CA GLU A 215 -16.17 29.27 -46.38
C GLU A 215 -15.11 29.87 -45.43
N ILE A 216 -14.20 29.06 -44.90
CA ILE A 216 -13.08 29.50 -44.07
C ILE A 216 -12.12 30.40 -44.86
N LEU A 217 -11.78 30.03 -46.10
CA LEU A 217 -10.91 30.84 -46.99
C LEU A 217 -11.52 32.22 -47.30
N MET A 218 -12.82 32.29 -47.58
CA MET A 218 -13.52 33.57 -47.80
C MET A 218 -13.56 34.44 -46.53
N LYS A 219 -13.74 33.83 -45.35
CA LYS A 219 -13.81 34.54 -44.06
C LYS A 219 -12.43 35.06 -43.60
N ILE A 220 -11.36 34.33 -43.91
CA ILE A 220 -9.97 34.79 -43.73
C ILE A 220 -9.65 36.00 -44.63
N GLU A 221 -10.23 36.07 -45.84
CA GLU A 221 -10.09 37.23 -46.71
C GLU A 221 -10.89 38.46 -46.25
N ALA A 222 -11.86 38.28 -45.35
CA ALA A 222 -12.71 39.33 -44.81
C ALA A 222 -12.27 39.90 -43.45
N ASN A 223 -11.19 39.39 -42.83
CA ASN A 223 -10.71 39.77 -41.48
C ASN A 223 -11.77 39.61 -40.36
N GLU A 224 -12.59 38.55 -40.41
CA GLU A 224 -13.60 38.23 -39.38
C GLU A 224 -13.10 37.11 -38.45
N ASP A 225 -12.21 37.46 -37.53
CA ASP A 225 -11.37 36.49 -36.78
C ASP A 225 -12.13 35.59 -35.78
N GLN A 226 -13.28 36.04 -35.25
CA GLN A 226 -14.07 35.25 -34.29
C GLN A 226 -14.83 34.08 -34.96
N GLU A 227 -15.31 34.25 -36.18
CA GLU A 227 -16.11 33.22 -36.87
C GLU A 227 -15.24 32.12 -37.51
N VAL A 228 -13.96 32.41 -37.77
CA VAL A 228 -12.98 31.44 -38.28
C VAL A 228 -12.73 30.33 -37.24
N SER A 229 -12.66 30.69 -35.95
CA SER A 229 -12.49 29.74 -34.84
C SER A 229 -13.66 28.75 -34.73
N ASP A 230 -14.90 29.24 -34.83
CA ASP A 230 -16.11 28.40 -34.76
C ASP A 230 -16.24 27.45 -35.96
N SER A 231 -15.81 27.92 -37.14
CA SER A 231 -15.81 27.13 -38.36
C SER A 231 -14.74 26.01 -38.33
N LEU A 232 -13.57 26.28 -37.73
CA LEU A 232 -12.53 25.28 -37.44
C LEU A 232 -13.00 24.22 -36.42
N LEU A 233 -13.77 24.64 -35.41
CA LEU A 233 -14.36 23.74 -34.41
C LEU A 233 -15.40 22.80 -35.03
N LYS A 234 -16.24 23.31 -35.94
CA LYS A 234 -17.20 22.50 -36.72
C LYS A 234 -16.49 21.45 -37.58
N LEU A 235 -15.41 21.83 -38.27
CA LEU A 235 -14.64 20.92 -39.12
C LEU A 235 -13.99 19.80 -38.30
N LYS A 236 -13.46 20.13 -37.10
CA LYS A 236 -12.92 19.15 -36.15
C LYS A 236 -13.98 18.18 -35.61
N ASN A 237 -15.19 18.67 -35.32
CA ASN A 237 -16.29 17.83 -34.82
C ASN A 237 -16.84 16.86 -35.88
N LEU A 238 -16.87 17.27 -37.15
CA LEU A 238 -17.33 16.42 -38.27
C LEU A 238 -16.38 15.23 -38.53
N LEU A 239 -15.07 15.45 -38.39
CA LEU A 239 -14.06 14.38 -38.54
C LEU A 239 -14.12 13.34 -37.41
N LEU A 240 -14.63 13.71 -36.23
CA LEU A 240 -14.76 12.80 -35.08
C LEU A 240 -15.97 11.85 -35.23
N THR A 241 -17.06 12.30 -35.88
CA THR A 241 -18.32 11.54 -36.01
C THR A 241 -18.24 10.35 -36.97
N ASP A 242 -17.36 10.36 -37.97
CA ASP A 242 -17.24 9.25 -38.93
C ASP A 242 -16.60 7.98 -38.33
N SER A 243 -15.86 8.11 -37.23
CA SER A 243 -15.22 6.98 -36.55
C SER A 243 -16.19 6.01 -35.86
N ASP A 244 -17.32 6.52 -35.36
CA ASP A 244 -18.34 5.72 -34.66
C ASP A 244 -19.23 4.91 -35.64
N ASN A 245 -19.35 5.36 -36.91
CA ASN A 245 -20.16 4.68 -37.92
C ASN A 245 -19.49 3.42 -38.48
N VAL A 246 -18.14 3.36 -38.49
CA VAL A 246 -17.40 2.18 -39.00
C VAL A 246 -17.56 0.98 -38.05
N LYS A 247 -17.61 1.19 -36.72
CA LYS A 247 -17.81 0.09 -35.75
C LYS A 247 -19.22 -0.53 -35.83
N LYS A 248 -20.25 0.26 -36.14
CA LYS A 248 -21.63 -0.25 -36.34
C LYS A 248 -21.77 -1.10 -37.61
N SER A 249 -21.05 -0.77 -38.67
CA SER A 249 -21.18 -1.44 -39.96
C SER A 249 -20.76 -2.93 -39.99
N ILE A 250 -19.90 -3.37 -39.07
CA ILE A 250 -19.39 -4.75 -39.01
C ILE A 250 -20.36 -5.66 -38.23
N ASP A 251 -20.99 -5.15 -37.17
CA ASP A 251 -21.96 -5.91 -36.38
C ASP A 251 -23.29 -6.11 -37.14
N ASP A 252 -23.66 -5.19 -38.02
CA ASP A 252 -24.86 -5.29 -38.87
C ASP A 252 -24.70 -6.27 -40.07
N LEU A 253 -23.49 -6.76 -40.36
CA LEU A 253 -23.19 -7.67 -41.47
C LEU A 253 -23.21 -9.16 -41.08
N LEU A 254 -23.48 -9.50 -39.82
CA LEU A 254 -23.63 -10.89 -39.38
C LEU A 254 -25.08 -11.36 -39.62
N PRO A 255 -25.33 -12.37 -40.46
CA PRO A 255 -26.68 -12.89 -40.66
C PRO A 255 -27.22 -13.49 -39.34
N GLU A 256 -28.39 -13.03 -38.89
CA GLU A 256 -29.07 -13.45 -37.65
C GLU A 256 -29.42 -14.95 -37.57
N THR A 257 -29.13 -15.75 -38.61
CA THR A 257 -29.68 -17.10 -38.80
C THR A 257 -28.72 -18.27 -38.54
N LEU A 258 -27.45 -18.04 -38.15
CA LEU A 258 -26.50 -19.12 -37.86
C LEU A 258 -26.07 -19.16 -36.39
N THR A 259 -26.94 -19.71 -35.55
CA THR A 259 -26.63 -20.09 -34.16
C THR A 259 -25.91 -21.44 -34.11
N PHE A 260 -24.59 -21.46 -34.30
CA PHE A 260 -23.77 -22.60 -33.87
C PHE A 260 -23.37 -22.42 -32.39
N GLY A 261 -23.88 -23.29 -31.53
CA GLY A 261 -23.21 -23.71 -30.28
C GLY A 261 -23.04 -22.68 -29.16
N ARG A 262 -23.43 -21.42 -29.30
CA ARG A 262 -23.61 -20.54 -28.14
C ARG A 262 -24.91 -20.93 -27.48
N VAL A 263 -24.82 -21.68 -26.37
CA VAL A 263 -25.91 -21.81 -25.41
C VAL A 263 -26.52 -20.43 -25.26
N LYS A 264 -27.78 -20.26 -25.72
CA LYS A 264 -28.62 -19.15 -25.31
C LYS A 264 -28.47 -19.15 -23.80
N LYS A 265 -27.72 -18.18 -23.24
CA LYS A 265 -27.99 -17.69 -21.90
C LYS A 265 -29.49 -17.46 -21.94
N GLN A 266 -30.24 -18.40 -21.39
CA GLN A 266 -31.64 -18.18 -21.11
C GLN A 266 -31.64 -16.81 -20.47
N THR A 267 -32.48 -15.95 -21.01
CA THR A 267 -32.90 -14.69 -20.41
C THR A 267 -33.39 -15.02 -19.00
N LEU A 268 -32.44 -15.22 -18.09
CA LEU A 268 -32.58 -14.96 -16.68
C LEU A 268 -33.04 -13.53 -16.68
N LYS A 269 -34.30 -13.35 -16.30
CA LYS A 269 -34.84 -12.06 -15.88
C LYS A 269 -33.70 -11.34 -15.16
N LYS A 270 -33.40 -10.10 -15.56
CA LYS A 270 -32.54 -9.18 -14.81
C LYS A 270 -33.16 -8.94 -13.43
N ASN A 271 -33.12 -9.95 -12.58
CA ASN A 271 -33.24 -9.86 -11.15
C ASN A 271 -31.79 -9.79 -10.70
N ASP A 272 -31.31 -8.60 -10.39
CA ASP A 272 -30.14 -8.31 -9.53
C ASP A 272 -29.21 -9.48 -9.24
N VAL A 273 -28.53 -10.01 -10.26
CA VAL A 273 -27.40 -10.90 -10.02
C VAL A 273 -26.23 -9.96 -9.75
N GLN A 274 -25.97 -9.69 -8.47
CA GLN A 274 -24.71 -9.10 -8.04
C GLN A 274 -23.58 -9.88 -8.75
N ILE A 275 -22.82 -9.20 -9.61
CA ILE A 275 -21.70 -9.83 -10.32
C ILE A 275 -20.62 -10.10 -9.26
N TYR A 276 -20.59 -11.32 -8.74
CA TYR A 276 -19.50 -11.78 -7.87
C TYR A 276 -18.33 -12.20 -8.75
N TRP A 277 -17.22 -11.48 -8.63
CA TRP A 277 -15.95 -11.80 -9.30
C TRP A 277 -15.19 -12.94 -8.60
N ALA A 278 -15.40 -13.10 -7.29
CA ALA A 278 -14.86 -14.23 -6.54
C ALA A 278 -15.87 -15.36 -6.38
N HIS A 279 -15.41 -16.58 -6.63
CA HIS A 279 -16.20 -17.79 -6.50
C HIS A 279 -15.56 -18.73 -5.48
N GLU A 280 -16.32 -19.19 -4.49
CA GLU A 280 -15.83 -20.15 -3.49
C GLU A 280 -16.08 -21.58 -3.98
N VAL A 281 -15.03 -22.42 -3.97
CA VAL A 281 -15.09 -23.79 -4.50
C VAL A 281 -15.36 -24.78 -3.36
N ASP A 282 -16.39 -25.61 -3.54
CA ASP A 282 -16.74 -26.67 -2.61
C ASP A 282 -15.79 -27.87 -2.74
N ILE A 283 -14.81 -27.98 -1.83
CA ILE A 283 -13.77 -29.04 -1.86
C ILE A 283 -14.32 -30.46 -1.65
N ASN A 284 -15.55 -30.58 -1.14
CA ASN A 284 -16.22 -31.87 -0.99
C ASN A 284 -16.66 -32.44 -2.35
N HIS A 285 -16.76 -31.61 -3.38
CA HIS A 285 -16.99 -32.05 -4.74
C HIS A 285 -15.74 -32.77 -5.27
N GLN A 286 -15.91 -34.00 -5.76
CA GLN A 286 -14.82 -34.76 -6.36
C GLN A 286 -14.92 -34.70 -7.87
N ILE A 287 -13.79 -34.52 -8.55
CA ILE A 287 -13.67 -34.62 -10.01
C ILE A 287 -13.12 -36.00 -10.37
N PRO A 288 -13.97 -37.00 -10.66
CA PRO A 288 -13.50 -38.33 -11.08
C PRO A 288 -12.91 -38.31 -12.50
N ASN A 289 -13.43 -37.46 -13.39
CA ASN A 289 -13.07 -37.44 -14.83
C ASN A 289 -12.03 -36.35 -15.16
N PHE A 290 -11.01 -36.19 -14.32
CA PHE A 290 -10.01 -35.12 -14.50
C PHE A 290 -9.29 -35.19 -15.87
N ASN A 291 -8.92 -36.41 -16.30
CA ASN A 291 -8.22 -36.62 -17.57
C ASN A 291 -9.11 -36.35 -18.80
N GLU A 292 -10.44 -36.40 -18.66
CA GLU A 292 -11.37 -36.04 -19.75
C GLU A 292 -11.60 -34.53 -19.81
N LEU A 293 -11.65 -33.86 -18.65
CA LEU A 293 -11.84 -32.42 -18.56
C LEU A 293 -10.60 -31.64 -19.01
N VAL A 294 -9.40 -32.16 -18.72
CA VAL A 294 -8.12 -31.56 -19.14
C VAL A 294 -7.39 -32.57 -20.02
N PRO A 295 -7.69 -32.61 -21.35
CA PRO A 295 -7.15 -33.62 -22.24
C PRO A 295 -5.65 -33.45 -22.51
N ASN A 296 -5.15 -32.21 -22.53
CA ASN A 296 -3.74 -31.88 -22.77
C ASN A 296 -3.17 -31.12 -21.56
N PRO A 297 -2.94 -31.77 -20.41
CA PRO A 297 -2.40 -31.10 -19.24
C PRO A 297 -0.99 -30.58 -19.51
N ALA A 298 -0.66 -29.39 -19.01
CA ALA A 298 0.66 -28.79 -19.22
C ALA A 298 1.80 -29.59 -18.53
N ARG A 299 1.49 -30.26 -17.40
CA ARG A 299 2.41 -31.12 -16.65
C ARG A 299 1.66 -32.26 -15.99
N THR A 300 2.30 -33.42 -15.87
CA THR A 300 1.79 -34.60 -15.15
C THR A 300 2.73 -35.00 -14.02
N TRP A 301 2.20 -35.52 -12.92
CA TRP A 301 2.98 -35.99 -11.77
C TRP A 301 2.84 -37.51 -11.58
N PRO A 302 3.83 -38.18 -10.97
CA PRO A 302 3.77 -39.63 -10.72
C PRO A 302 2.81 -40.01 -9.58
N PHE A 303 2.40 -39.03 -8.75
CA PHE A 303 1.44 -39.22 -7.67
C PHE A 303 0.07 -38.64 -8.03
N GLU A 304 -0.99 -39.15 -7.40
CA GLU A 304 -2.33 -38.60 -7.60
C GLU A 304 -2.48 -37.24 -6.92
N LEU A 305 -3.03 -36.28 -7.66
CA LEU A 305 -3.30 -34.93 -7.17
C LEU A 305 -4.46 -34.92 -6.18
N ASP A 306 -4.34 -34.08 -5.14
CA ASP A 306 -5.42 -33.82 -4.19
C ASP A 306 -6.59 -33.09 -4.89
N THR A 307 -7.82 -33.21 -4.37
CA THR A 307 -9.03 -32.61 -5.00
C THR A 307 -8.89 -31.11 -5.24
N PHE A 308 -8.36 -30.38 -4.25
CA PHE A 308 -8.14 -28.94 -4.36
C PHE A 308 -7.09 -28.57 -5.42
N GLN A 309 -6.13 -29.45 -5.72
CA GLN A 309 -5.14 -29.23 -6.77
C GLN A 309 -5.76 -29.45 -8.15
N LYS A 310 -6.62 -30.48 -8.30
CA LYS A 310 -7.36 -30.76 -9.53
C LYS A 310 -8.31 -29.60 -9.89
N GLU A 311 -9.06 -29.09 -8.91
CA GLU A 311 -9.94 -27.92 -9.08
C GLU A 311 -9.15 -26.67 -9.49
N ALA A 312 -8.00 -26.41 -8.85
CA ALA A 312 -7.15 -25.27 -9.21
C ALA A 312 -6.66 -25.36 -10.67
N ILE A 313 -6.19 -26.53 -11.10
CA ILE A 313 -5.72 -26.75 -12.47
C ILE A 313 -6.86 -26.57 -13.49
N LEU A 314 -8.05 -27.07 -13.18
CA LEU A 314 -9.22 -26.95 -14.05
C LEU A 314 -9.57 -25.48 -14.32
N HIS A 315 -9.65 -24.66 -13.28
CA HIS A 315 -9.97 -23.23 -13.41
C HIS A 315 -8.84 -22.44 -14.08
N MET A 316 -7.59 -22.82 -13.86
CA MET A 316 -6.47 -22.22 -14.60
C MET A 316 -6.54 -22.52 -16.10
N GLU A 317 -6.91 -23.75 -16.48
CA GLU A 317 -7.05 -24.15 -17.90
C GLU A 317 -8.23 -23.43 -18.58
N GLN A 318 -9.26 -23.03 -17.81
CA GLN A 318 -10.34 -22.14 -18.28
C GLN A 318 -9.86 -20.71 -18.53
N GLY A 319 -8.68 -20.35 -18.02
CA GLY A 319 -8.08 -19.02 -18.15
C GLY A 319 -8.37 -18.08 -16.98
N ASP A 320 -8.98 -18.57 -15.90
CA ASP A 320 -9.33 -17.78 -14.71
C ASP A 320 -8.18 -17.74 -13.68
N SER A 321 -8.29 -16.82 -12.70
CA SER A 321 -7.31 -16.71 -11.61
C SER A 321 -7.67 -17.62 -10.44
N VAL A 322 -6.67 -18.04 -9.66
CA VAL A 322 -6.88 -18.96 -8.53
C VAL A 322 -6.25 -18.45 -7.24
N PHE A 323 -6.97 -18.66 -6.13
CA PHE A 323 -6.48 -18.40 -4.79
C PHE A 323 -6.52 -19.67 -3.94
N VAL A 324 -5.35 -20.21 -3.64
CA VAL A 324 -5.18 -21.46 -2.89
C VAL A 324 -4.75 -21.16 -1.46
N ALA A 325 -5.66 -21.37 -0.52
CA ALA A 325 -5.39 -21.29 0.90
C ALA A 325 -5.25 -22.69 1.50
N ALA A 326 -4.02 -23.13 1.74
CA ALA A 326 -3.72 -24.46 2.26
C ALA A 326 -2.56 -24.42 3.28
N HIS A 327 -2.50 -25.41 4.16
CA HIS A 327 -1.40 -25.51 5.13
C HIS A 327 -0.03 -25.59 4.44
N THR A 328 1.03 -25.13 5.12
CA THR A 328 2.40 -25.34 4.67
C THR A 328 2.67 -26.84 4.51
N SER A 329 3.45 -27.20 3.49
CA SER A 329 3.69 -28.59 3.07
C SER A 329 2.47 -29.37 2.52
N ALA A 330 1.33 -28.69 2.26
CA ALA A 330 0.16 -29.31 1.61
C ALA A 330 0.34 -29.64 0.12
N GLY A 331 1.42 -29.18 -0.51
CA GLY A 331 1.62 -29.32 -1.96
C GLY A 331 1.08 -28.14 -2.77
N LYS A 332 1.08 -26.93 -2.21
CA LYS A 332 0.75 -25.68 -2.93
C LYS A 332 1.61 -25.47 -4.17
N THR A 333 2.86 -25.95 -4.16
CA THR A 333 3.82 -25.85 -5.26
C THR A 333 3.31 -26.47 -6.57
N VAL A 334 2.46 -27.50 -6.51
CA VAL A 334 1.87 -28.14 -7.70
C VAL A 334 1.13 -27.12 -8.58
N VAL A 335 0.41 -26.18 -7.97
CA VAL A 335 -0.33 -25.14 -8.69
C VAL A 335 0.61 -24.13 -9.35
N ALA A 336 1.70 -23.76 -8.65
CA ALA A 336 2.75 -22.91 -9.23
C ALA A 336 3.49 -23.59 -10.38
N GLU A 337 3.83 -24.88 -10.23
CA GLU A 337 4.50 -25.66 -11.29
C GLU A 337 3.62 -25.80 -12.53
N TYR A 338 2.30 -25.97 -12.35
CA TYR A 338 1.36 -26.00 -13.47
C TYR A 338 1.27 -24.66 -14.20
N ALA A 339 1.23 -23.54 -13.47
CA ALA A 339 1.19 -22.19 -14.07
C ALA A 339 2.43 -21.93 -14.95
N ILE A 340 3.60 -22.35 -14.47
CA ILE A 340 4.87 -22.26 -15.19
C ILE A 340 4.82 -23.09 -16.48
N ALA A 341 4.42 -24.36 -16.38
CA ALA A 341 4.33 -25.25 -17.53
C ALA A 341 3.30 -24.76 -18.56
N MET A 342 2.17 -24.22 -18.09
CA MET A 342 1.13 -23.65 -18.93
C MET A 342 1.63 -22.41 -19.69
N SER A 343 2.38 -21.52 -19.02
CA SER A 343 2.96 -20.34 -19.66
C SER A 343 3.95 -20.73 -20.76
N LYS A 344 4.80 -21.74 -20.50
CA LYS A 344 5.72 -22.26 -21.52
C LYS A 344 4.98 -22.79 -22.76
N ARG A 345 3.89 -23.54 -22.55
CA ARG A 345 3.03 -24.04 -23.66
C ARG A 345 2.39 -22.89 -24.45
N ASN A 346 2.00 -21.82 -23.75
CA ASN A 346 1.39 -20.63 -24.36
C ASN A 346 2.40 -19.65 -24.96
N MET A 347 3.72 -19.91 -24.83
CA MET A 347 4.81 -19.00 -25.20
C MET A 347 4.75 -17.65 -24.46
N THR A 348 4.31 -17.69 -23.21
CA THR A 348 4.26 -16.55 -22.28
C THR A 348 5.22 -16.78 -21.11
N LYS A 349 5.48 -15.72 -20.35
CA LYS A 349 6.36 -15.74 -19.17
C LYS A 349 5.57 -15.82 -17.87
N THR A 350 6.21 -16.37 -16.84
CA THR A 350 5.69 -16.39 -15.47
C THR A 350 6.61 -15.63 -14.53
N ILE A 351 6.05 -14.77 -13.69
CA ILE A 351 6.79 -14.17 -12.57
C ILE A 351 6.43 -14.90 -11.28
N TYR A 352 7.44 -15.44 -10.59
CA TYR A 352 7.29 -15.98 -9.24
C TYR A 352 7.77 -14.95 -8.22
N THR A 353 6.84 -14.43 -7.44
CA THR A 353 7.16 -13.48 -6.37
C THR A 353 7.28 -14.19 -5.04
N SER A 354 8.36 -13.88 -4.33
CA SER A 354 8.62 -14.38 -2.98
C SER A 354 8.87 -13.22 -2.02
N PRO A 355 8.32 -13.25 -0.79
CA PRO A 355 8.53 -12.17 0.17
C PRO A 355 9.97 -12.11 0.70
N ILE A 356 10.79 -13.16 0.55
CA ILE A 356 12.13 -13.22 1.16
C ILE A 356 13.19 -13.58 0.11
N LYS A 357 14.31 -12.84 0.11
CA LYS A 357 15.48 -13.12 -0.77
C LYS A 357 16.00 -14.56 -0.65
N ALA A 358 16.16 -15.08 0.58
CA ALA A 358 16.59 -16.45 0.81
C ALA A 358 15.64 -17.49 0.19
N LEU A 359 14.33 -17.24 0.26
CA LEU A 359 13.33 -18.10 -0.37
C LEU A 359 13.37 -18.00 -1.89
N SER A 360 13.67 -16.82 -2.44
CA SER A 360 13.89 -16.65 -3.88
C SER A 360 15.07 -17.50 -4.38
N ASN A 361 16.20 -17.47 -3.65
CA ASN A 361 17.38 -18.28 -3.98
C ASN A 361 17.09 -19.78 -3.88
N GLN A 362 16.37 -20.21 -2.85
CA GLN A 362 15.94 -21.60 -2.71
C GLN A 362 15.03 -22.01 -3.88
N LYS A 363 14.00 -21.23 -4.19
CA LYS A 363 13.05 -21.54 -5.27
C LYS A 363 13.72 -21.57 -6.63
N PHE A 364 14.75 -20.74 -6.84
CA PHE A 364 15.58 -20.80 -8.03
C PHE A 364 16.23 -22.17 -8.18
N ARG A 365 16.83 -22.70 -7.12
CA ARG A 365 17.41 -24.04 -7.14
C ARG A 365 16.35 -25.12 -7.28
N ASP A 366 15.26 -25.05 -6.52
CA ASP A 366 14.15 -26.03 -6.58
C ASP A 366 13.60 -26.13 -8.01
N PHE A 367 13.30 -25.00 -8.67
CA PHE A 367 12.75 -25.02 -10.03
C PHE A 367 13.78 -25.43 -11.07
N LYS A 368 15.05 -25.07 -10.89
CA LYS A 368 16.13 -25.53 -11.76
C LYS A 368 16.36 -27.05 -11.67
N GLU A 369 16.11 -27.65 -10.50
CA GLU A 369 16.15 -29.11 -10.32
C GLU A 369 14.84 -29.79 -10.81
N THR A 370 13.71 -29.07 -10.78
CA THR A 370 12.36 -29.62 -11.07
C THR A 370 11.97 -29.54 -12.56
N PHE A 371 12.55 -28.60 -13.31
CA PHE A 371 12.30 -28.39 -14.73
C PHE A 371 13.59 -28.57 -15.53
N GLU A 372 13.57 -29.46 -16.53
CA GLU A 372 14.69 -29.67 -17.46
C GLU A 372 14.57 -28.78 -18.71
N ASP A 373 13.34 -28.55 -19.20
CA ASP A 373 13.06 -27.84 -20.46
C ASP A 373 12.66 -26.35 -20.28
N VAL A 374 12.59 -25.86 -19.04
CA VAL A 374 12.18 -24.48 -18.73
C VAL A 374 13.37 -23.70 -18.24
N GLU A 375 13.63 -22.55 -18.87
CA GLU A 375 14.67 -21.65 -18.38
C GLU A 375 14.17 -20.90 -17.15
N VAL A 376 14.98 -20.96 -16.08
CA VAL A 376 14.69 -20.28 -14.81
C VAL A 376 15.70 -19.14 -14.59
N GLY A 377 15.18 -17.96 -14.26
CA GLY A 377 15.96 -16.77 -13.92
C GLY A 377 15.67 -16.27 -12.50
N LEU A 378 16.60 -15.49 -11.97
CA LEU A 378 16.52 -14.88 -10.63
C LEU A 378 16.89 -13.40 -10.74
N ILE A 379 15.99 -12.54 -10.28
CA ILE A 379 16.20 -11.09 -10.24
C ILE A 379 16.04 -10.63 -8.79
N THR A 380 17.17 -10.22 -8.22
CA THR A 380 17.23 -9.57 -6.90
C THR A 380 17.89 -8.20 -7.05
N GLY A 381 17.86 -7.38 -6.00
CA GLY A 381 18.55 -6.08 -6.01
C GLY A 381 20.07 -6.20 -6.23
N ASP A 382 20.64 -7.34 -5.83
CA ASP A 382 22.08 -7.61 -5.77
C ASP A 382 22.56 -8.38 -7.01
N VAL A 383 21.83 -9.42 -7.41
CA VAL A 383 22.22 -10.35 -8.48
C VAL A 383 21.08 -10.52 -9.47
N GLN A 384 21.41 -10.53 -10.76
CA GLN A 384 20.49 -10.81 -11.87
C GLN A 384 21.05 -11.96 -12.71
N ILE A 385 20.34 -13.09 -12.75
CA ILE A 385 20.72 -14.32 -13.47
C ILE A 385 19.62 -14.67 -14.47
N ASN A 386 20.00 -15.02 -15.71
CA ASN A 386 19.10 -15.44 -16.79
C ASN A 386 17.87 -14.53 -16.93
N LYS A 387 18.12 -13.27 -17.31
CA LYS A 387 17.09 -12.22 -17.45
C LYS A 387 16.00 -12.54 -18.46
N ASP A 388 16.34 -13.29 -19.50
CA ASP A 388 15.44 -13.61 -20.61
C ASP A 388 14.69 -14.93 -20.41
N ALA A 389 14.85 -15.59 -19.26
CA ALA A 389 14.20 -16.85 -18.90
C ALA A 389 12.66 -16.83 -19.03
N ASP A 390 12.07 -18.01 -19.17
CA ASP A 390 10.61 -18.21 -19.22
C ASP A 390 9.97 -17.91 -17.84
N VAL A 391 10.66 -18.30 -16.77
CA VAL A 391 10.24 -18.05 -15.39
C VAL A 391 11.24 -17.16 -14.70
N LEU A 392 10.74 -16.07 -14.11
CA LEU A 392 11.56 -15.13 -13.36
C LEU A 392 11.15 -15.11 -11.90
N ILE A 393 12.10 -15.46 -11.04
CA ILE A 393 11.92 -15.43 -9.59
C ILE A 393 12.45 -14.08 -9.07
N MET A 394 11.64 -13.37 -8.32
CA MET A 394 12.01 -12.08 -7.77
C MET A 394 11.30 -11.79 -6.45
N THR A 395 11.71 -10.74 -5.75
CA THR A 395 10.96 -10.24 -4.59
C THR A 395 9.87 -9.28 -5.03
N THR A 396 8.86 -9.07 -4.18
CA THR A 396 7.73 -8.19 -4.48
C THR A 396 8.15 -6.73 -4.69
N GLU A 397 9.22 -6.28 -4.03
CA GLU A 397 9.79 -4.94 -4.19
C GLU A 397 10.42 -4.74 -5.57
N ILE A 398 11.04 -5.79 -6.13
CA ILE A 398 11.59 -5.74 -7.49
C ILE A 398 10.46 -5.65 -8.51
N LEU A 399 9.39 -6.44 -8.35
CA LEU A 399 8.22 -6.36 -9.22
C LEU A 399 7.54 -4.98 -9.13
N ARG A 400 7.40 -4.42 -7.93
CA ARG A 400 6.93 -3.04 -7.72
C ARG A 400 7.78 -2.04 -8.52
N SER A 401 9.11 -2.14 -8.41
CA SER A 401 10.02 -1.25 -9.13
C SER A 401 9.88 -1.37 -10.65
N MET A 402 9.70 -2.59 -11.17
CA MET A 402 9.46 -2.85 -12.59
C MET A 402 8.15 -2.23 -13.09
N LEU A 403 7.10 -2.25 -12.27
CA LEU A 403 5.82 -1.63 -12.62
C LEU A 403 5.95 -0.11 -12.71
N TYR A 404 6.53 0.54 -11.68
CA TYR A 404 6.74 2.00 -11.67
C TYR A 404 7.69 2.50 -12.76
N LYS A 405 8.66 1.69 -13.18
CA LYS A 405 9.64 2.00 -14.24
C LYS A 405 9.21 1.48 -15.63
N GLY A 406 7.99 0.95 -15.75
CA GLY A 406 7.47 0.41 -17.00
C GLY A 406 8.42 -0.55 -17.71
N ALA A 407 8.82 -1.63 -17.05
CA ALA A 407 9.73 -2.63 -17.64
C ALA A 407 9.05 -3.39 -18.79
N ASP A 408 9.66 -3.40 -19.98
CA ASP A 408 9.06 -4.00 -21.19
C ASP A 408 8.85 -5.52 -21.07
N LEU A 409 9.60 -6.19 -20.19
CA LEU A 409 9.42 -7.60 -19.85
C LEU A 409 7.98 -7.95 -19.42
N LEU A 410 7.24 -7.00 -18.84
CA LEU A 410 5.88 -7.23 -18.37
C LEU A 410 4.91 -7.62 -19.51
N LYS A 411 5.18 -7.20 -20.75
CA LYS A 411 4.33 -7.49 -21.93
C LYS A 411 4.13 -8.99 -22.17
N ASP A 412 5.15 -9.79 -21.87
CA ASP A 412 5.14 -11.23 -22.13
C ASP A 412 4.55 -12.03 -20.95
N VAL A 413 4.24 -11.38 -19.82
CA VAL A 413 3.84 -12.06 -18.58
C VAL A 413 2.35 -12.39 -18.60
N GLU A 414 2.02 -13.68 -18.51
CA GLU A 414 0.63 -14.14 -18.39
C GLU A 414 0.23 -14.34 -16.94
N PHE A 415 1.08 -14.99 -16.14
CA PHE A 415 0.80 -15.32 -14.74
C PHE A 415 1.80 -14.68 -13.79
N VAL A 416 1.28 -14.09 -12.71
CA VAL A 416 2.08 -13.71 -11.54
C VAL A 416 1.70 -14.61 -10.38
N ILE A 417 2.67 -15.38 -9.91
CA ILE A 417 2.55 -16.25 -8.75
C ILE A 417 2.95 -15.46 -7.52
N PHE A 418 2.03 -15.40 -6.57
CA PHE A 418 2.18 -14.72 -5.29
C PHE A 418 2.29 -15.74 -4.18
N ASP A 419 3.51 -15.98 -3.70
CA ASP A 419 3.76 -16.95 -2.62
C ASP A 419 3.66 -16.31 -1.24
N GLU A 420 3.13 -17.07 -0.28
CA GLU A 420 2.87 -16.67 1.10
C GLU A 420 2.10 -15.35 1.25
N VAL A 421 0.96 -15.21 0.57
CA VAL A 421 0.10 -13.99 0.58
C VAL A 421 -0.29 -13.50 1.98
N HIS A 422 -0.29 -14.36 3.00
CA HIS A 422 -0.53 -13.99 4.40
C HIS A 422 0.48 -12.96 4.96
N TYR A 423 1.58 -12.68 4.26
CA TYR A 423 2.49 -11.56 4.55
C TYR A 423 1.90 -10.17 4.28
N ILE A 424 0.70 -10.07 3.69
CA ILE A 424 0.01 -8.78 3.55
C ILE A 424 -0.26 -8.11 4.91
N ASN A 425 -0.32 -8.89 5.99
CA ASN A 425 -0.45 -8.41 7.36
C ASN A 425 0.83 -7.79 7.94
N ASP A 426 1.96 -7.90 7.24
CA ASP A 426 3.23 -7.29 7.64
C ASP A 426 3.18 -5.77 7.40
N GLN A 427 3.56 -4.99 8.42
CA GLN A 427 3.47 -3.52 8.38
C GLN A 427 4.41 -2.87 7.36
N GLU A 428 5.57 -3.48 7.08
CA GLU A 428 6.53 -2.93 6.13
C GLU A 428 6.25 -3.42 4.71
N ARG A 429 5.89 -4.70 4.56
CA ARG A 429 5.78 -5.37 3.25
C ARG A 429 4.36 -5.40 2.69
N GLY A 430 3.34 -5.35 3.54
CA GLY A 430 1.94 -5.39 3.12
C GLY A 430 1.57 -4.27 2.15
N VAL A 431 2.17 -3.09 2.34
CA VAL A 431 2.03 -1.94 1.45
C VAL A 431 2.44 -2.31 0.02
N VAL A 432 3.64 -2.86 -0.15
CA VAL A 432 4.19 -3.23 -1.47
C VAL A 432 3.30 -4.22 -2.19
N TRP A 433 2.71 -5.17 -1.46
CA TRP A 433 1.79 -6.16 -2.03
C TRP A 433 0.53 -5.52 -2.62
N GLU A 434 -0.12 -4.64 -1.88
CA GLU A 434 -1.31 -3.93 -2.36
C GLU A 434 -0.98 -3.04 -3.57
N GLU A 435 0.13 -2.30 -3.51
CA GLU A 435 0.57 -1.46 -4.63
C GLU A 435 0.82 -2.28 -5.90
N VAL A 436 1.51 -3.43 -5.78
CA VAL A 436 1.79 -4.31 -6.92
C VAL A 436 0.50 -4.87 -7.50
N ILE A 437 -0.41 -5.37 -6.67
CA ILE A 437 -1.68 -5.92 -7.15
C ILE A 437 -2.44 -4.84 -7.91
N ILE A 438 -2.58 -3.63 -7.34
CA ILE A 438 -3.29 -2.49 -7.96
C ILE A 438 -2.61 -2.03 -9.26
N MET A 439 -1.28 -2.01 -9.33
CA MET A 439 -0.54 -1.53 -10.51
C MET A 439 -0.40 -2.56 -11.64
N LEU A 440 -0.74 -3.84 -11.41
CA LEU A 440 -0.59 -4.86 -12.45
C LEU A 440 -1.50 -4.59 -13.67
N PRO A 441 -0.99 -4.80 -14.90
CA PRO A 441 -1.78 -4.62 -16.12
C PRO A 441 -2.98 -5.58 -16.23
N PRO A 442 -4.03 -5.21 -16.99
CA PRO A 442 -5.29 -5.95 -17.04
C PRO A 442 -5.20 -7.35 -17.66
N TYR A 443 -4.20 -7.67 -18.48
CA TYR A 443 -4.05 -9.01 -19.07
C TYR A 443 -3.44 -10.04 -18.09
N VAL A 444 -2.73 -9.60 -17.06
CA VAL A 444 -2.00 -10.47 -16.11
C VAL A 444 -2.94 -11.22 -15.18
N LYS A 445 -2.85 -12.55 -15.14
CA LYS A 445 -3.65 -13.44 -14.27
C LYS A 445 -2.93 -13.72 -12.95
N PHE A 446 -3.72 -14.04 -11.92
CA PHE A 446 -3.22 -14.21 -10.55
C PHE A 446 -3.21 -15.68 -10.11
N VAL A 447 -2.08 -16.12 -9.55
CA VAL A 447 -1.97 -17.39 -8.81
C VAL A 447 -1.52 -17.08 -7.39
N LEU A 448 -2.46 -17.06 -6.46
CA LEU A 448 -2.24 -16.64 -5.09
C LEU A 448 -2.09 -17.88 -4.19
N LEU A 449 -0.97 -18.02 -3.50
CA LEU A 449 -0.68 -19.14 -2.60
C LEU A 449 -0.55 -18.64 -1.17
N SER A 450 -1.42 -19.08 -0.27
CA SER A 450 -1.41 -18.65 1.13
C SER A 450 -1.46 -19.81 2.11
N ALA A 451 -1.08 -19.53 3.35
CA ALA A 451 -1.41 -20.39 4.49
C ALA A 451 -2.93 -20.31 4.75
N THR A 452 -3.45 -21.19 5.62
CA THR A 452 -4.87 -21.17 5.99
C THR A 452 -5.23 -19.88 6.71
N VAL A 453 -6.03 -19.03 6.07
CA VAL A 453 -6.56 -17.76 6.62
C VAL A 453 -8.09 -17.78 6.58
N PRO A 454 -8.76 -17.12 7.53
CA PRO A 454 -10.22 -17.22 7.66
C PRO A 454 -11.03 -16.36 6.68
N ASN A 455 -10.48 -15.27 6.15
CA ASN A 455 -11.18 -14.32 5.27
C ASN A 455 -10.68 -14.38 3.82
N THR A 456 -10.63 -15.60 3.26
CA THR A 456 -10.14 -15.80 1.89
C THR A 456 -11.06 -15.20 0.83
N PHE A 457 -12.37 -15.30 1.03
CA PHE A 457 -13.36 -14.76 0.10
C PHE A 457 -13.31 -13.23 0.03
N GLU A 458 -13.25 -12.55 1.17
CA GLU A 458 -13.15 -11.07 1.25
C GLU A 458 -11.94 -10.57 0.44
N PHE A 459 -10.77 -11.18 0.66
CA PHE A 459 -9.54 -10.81 -0.02
C PHE A 459 -9.59 -11.10 -1.53
N ALA A 460 -10.07 -12.28 -1.94
CA ALA A 460 -10.18 -12.63 -3.35
C ALA A 460 -11.21 -11.75 -4.07
N ASN A 461 -12.33 -11.45 -3.43
CA ASN A 461 -13.38 -10.59 -3.96
C ASN A 461 -12.90 -9.16 -4.18
N TRP A 462 -12.06 -8.63 -3.27
CA TRP A 462 -11.38 -7.36 -3.48
C TRP A 462 -10.50 -7.39 -4.74
N ILE A 463 -9.61 -8.38 -4.90
CA ILE A 463 -8.77 -8.50 -6.11
C ILE A 463 -9.63 -8.62 -7.37
N GLY A 464 -10.63 -9.50 -7.34
CA GLY A 464 -11.49 -9.76 -8.50
C GLY A 464 -12.29 -8.53 -8.94
N ARG A 465 -12.76 -7.71 -7.99
CA ARG A 465 -13.46 -6.45 -8.28
C ARG A 465 -12.53 -5.37 -8.79
N THR A 466 -11.41 -5.15 -8.11
CA THR A 466 -10.42 -4.12 -8.49
C THR A 466 -9.82 -4.37 -9.87
N LYS A 467 -9.70 -5.66 -10.27
CA LYS A 467 -9.10 -6.08 -11.53
C LYS A 467 -10.06 -6.55 -12.61
N GLU A 468 -11.35 -6.62 -12.31
CA GLU A 468 -12.36 -7.22 -13.20
C GLU A 468 -11.95 -8.62 -13.69
N LYS A 469 -11.54 -9.47 -12.75
CA LYS A 469 -11.14 -10.86 -13.03
C LYS A 469 -11.84 -11.86 -12.16
N ASN A 470 -12.29 -12.95 -12.79
CA ASN A 470 -12.81 -14.10 -12.08
C ASN A 470 -11.69 -14.76 -11.28
N ILE A 471 -11.96 -15.01 -10.00
CA ILE A 471 -11.01 -15.64 -9.09
C ILE A 471 -11.69 -16.73 -8.27
N TYR A 472 -11.11 -17.93 -8.28
CA TYR A 472 -11.63 -19.08 -7.55
C TYR A 472 -10.90 -19.27 -6.24
N VAL A 473 -11.64 -19.25 -5.14
CA VAL A 473 -11.15 -19.44 -3.78
C VAL A 473 -11.21 -20.91 -3.42
N ILE A 474 -10.03 -21.50 -3.22
CA ILE A 474 -9.84 -22.92 -2.94
C ILE A 474 -9.16 -23.04 -1.58
N SER A 475 -9.93 -23.33 -0.52
CA SER A 475 -9.45 -23.31 0.87
C SER A 475 -9.56 -24.65 1.59
N THR A 476 -8.44 -25.34 1.82
CA THR A 476 -8.44 -26.64 2.52
C THR A 476 -7.94 -26.53 3.96
N SER A 477 -8.77 -26.99 4.90
CA SER A 477 -8.41 -27.10 6.31
C SER A 477 -7.70 -28.43 6.65
N LYS A 478 -7.71 -29.39 5.73
CA LYS A 478 -7.09 -30.71 5.93
C LYS A 478 -5.58 -30.60 5.80
N ARG A 479 -4.87 -31.07 6.83
CA ARG A 479 -3.41 -31.15 6.80
C ARG A 479 -2.95 -32.52 6.29
N PRO A 480 -1.89 -32.61 5.46
CA PRO A 480 -1.35 -33.89 5.01
C PRO A 480 -0.88 -34.80 6.14
N THR A 481 -0.18 -34.23 7.13
CA THR A 481 0.29 -34.91 8.32
C THR A 481 -0.34 -34.26 9.56
N PRO A 482 -1.22 -34.96 10.30
CA PRO A 482 -1.84 -34.41 11.51
C PRO A 482 -0.79 -34.16 12.60
N LEU A 483 -1.10 -33.27 13.55
CA LEU A 483 -0.20 -32.93 14.65
C LEU A 483 -0.69 -33.45 15.99
N GLU A 484 0.25 -33.92 16.80
CA GLU A 484 0.06 -34.15 18.23
C GLU A 484 0.83 -33.08 19.02
N ILE A 485 0.13 -32.31 19.86
CA ILE A 485 0.75 -31.28 20.70
C ILE A 485 0.92 -31.82 22.11
N ASN A 486 2.16 -31.82 22.55
CA ASN A 486 2.63 -32.33 23.82
C ASN A 486 3.16 -31.21 24.70
N ILE A 487 3.09 -31.38 26.01
CA ILE A 487 3.78 -30.55 27.00
C ILE A 487 4.91 -31.37 27.62
N TRP A 488 6.11 -30.78 27.70
CA TRP A 488 7.21 -31.37 28.45
C TRP A 488 7.28 -30.77 29.84
N ALA A 489 7.13 -31.61 30.88
CA ALA A 489 7.20 -31.22 32.28
C ALA A 489 7.93 -32.29 33.11
N LYS A 490 8.99 -31.91 33.84
CA LYS A 490 9.81 -32.80 34.69
C LYS A 490 10.15 -34.15 34.03
N ASP A 491 10.82 -34.09 32.87
CA ASP A 491 11.26 -35.29 32.11
C ASP A 491 10.11 -36.21 31.62
N HIS A 492 8.89 -35.68 31.51
CA HIS A 492 7.76 -36.37 30.92
C HIS A 492 7.16 -35.58 29.75
N ILE A 493 6.97 -36.27 28.62
CA ILE A 493 6.20 -35.78 27.46
C ILE A 493 4.74 -36.19 27.66
N LEU A 494 3.85 -35.21 27.80
CA LEU A 494 2.42 -35.41 28.04
C LEU A 494 1.62 -34.92 26.83
N PRO A 495 0.85 -35.79 26.13
CA PRO A 495 0.01 -35.36 25.02
C PRO A 495 -1.20 -34.60 25.55
N VAL A 496 -1.35 -33.35 25.11
CA VAL A 496 -2.45 -32.48 25.54
C VAL A 496 -3.45 -32.21 24.43
N ILE A 497 -3.03 -32.29 23.18
CA ILE A 497 -3.92 -32.21 22.01
C ILE A 497 -3.59 -33.38 21.09
N ASP A 498 -4.61 -34.16 20.80
CA ASP A 498 -4.52 -35.33 19.91
C ASP A 498 -4.56 -34.93 18.43
N ALA A 499 -4.25 -35.86 17.52
CA ALA A 499 -4.24 -35.69 16.07
C ALA A 499 -5.55 -35.10 15.50
N ASN A 500 -6.68 -35.40 16.17
CA ASN A 500 -8.02 -34.89 15.83
C ASN A 500 -8.32 -33.48 16.39
N ARG A 501 -7.31 -32.78 16.92
CA ARG A 501 -7.42 -31.45 17.57
C ARG A 501 -8.30 -31.42 18.84
N ASN A 502 -8.46 -32.56 19.51
CA ASN A 502 -9.21 -32.64 20.78
C ASN A 502 -8.30 -32.34 21.98
N PHE A 503 -8.74 -31.44 22.88
CA PHE A 503 -7.98 -31.05 24.07
C PHE A 503 -8.20 -32.02 25.25
N ILE A 504 -7.13 -32.64 25.74
CA ILE A 504 -7.13 -33.65 26.81
C ILE A 504 -6.91 -32.97 28.17
N GLU A 505 -8.00 -32.57 28.82
CA GLU A 505 -7.92 -31.86 30.12
C GLU A 505 -7.22 -32.65 31.23
N LYS A 506 -7.33 -33.99 31.21
CA LYS A 506 -6.68 -34.87 32.20
C LYS A 506 -5.17 -34.74 32.18
N ASN A 507 -4.57 -34.71 30.98
CA ASN A 507 -3.12 -34.60 30.81
C ASN A 507 -2.65 -33.17 31.09
N PHE A 508 -3.47 -32.17 30.76
CA PHE A 508 -3.20 -30.80 31.18
C PHE A 508 -3.21 -30.66 32.71
N LYS A 509 -4.20 -31.16 33.44
CA LYS A 509 -4.18 -31.12 34.92
C LYS A 509 -2.99 -31.87 35.50
N LYS A 510 -2.58 -32.99 34.88
CA LYS A 510 -1.38 -33.74 35.27
C LYS A 510 -0.10 -32.91 35.16
N HIS A 511 0.05 -32.10 34.10
CA HIS A 511 1.23 -31.21 33.97
C HIS A 511 1.28 -30.17 35.10
N ILE A 512 0.15 -29.55 35.44
CA ILE A 512 0.06 -28.57 36.53
C ILE A 512 0.48 -29.22 37.85
N ASN A 513 -0.09 -30.39 38.17
CA ASN A 513 0.19 -31.13 39.39
C ASN A 513 1.65 -31.58 39.52
N LEU A 514 2.36 -31.80 38.40
CA LEU A 514 3.78 -32.11 38.42
C LEU A 514 4.62 -30.88 38.77
N LEU A 515 4.21 -29.68 38.34
CA LEU A 515 4.97 -28.44 38.54
C LEU A 515 4.65 -27.74 39.86
N THR A 516 3.42 -27.84 40.38
CA THR A 516 3.09 -27.30 41.70
C THR A 516 3.82 -28.08 42.80
N PRO A 517 4.57 -27.41 43.68
CA PRO A 517 5.17 -28.09 44.84
C PRO A 517 4.04 -28.60 45.74
N LYS A 518 4.06 -29.90 46.07
CA LYS A 518 3.24 -30.42 47.17
C LYS A 518 3.61 -29.63 48.42
N GLN A 519 2.65 -28.95 49.05
CA GLN A 519 2.82 -28.43 50.40
C GLN A 519 2.96 -29.63 51.34
N GLU A 520 4.18 -30.08 51.58
CA GLU A 520 4.47 -30.89 52.74
C GLU A 520 4.16 -30.03 53.98
N LYS A 521 3.29 -30.54 54.84
CA LYS A 521 3.04 -29.99 56.18
C LYS A 521 4.39 -29.91 56.90
N LYS A 522 4.98 -28.71 56.98
CA LYS A 522 6.17 -28.48 57.79
C LYS A 522 5.78 -28.36 59.24
N ASP A 523 6.19 -29.36 60.03
CA ASP A 523 6.41 -29.19 61.45
C ASP A 523 7.40 -28.05 61.71
N ASN A 524 7.12 -27.32 62.78
CA ASN A 524 7.86 -26.17 63.27
C ASN A 524 9.36 -26.49 63.46
N LYS A 525 10.24 -25.78 62.72
CA LYS A 525 11.42 -25.09 63.27
C LYS A 525 12.09 -24.22 62.21
N GLY A 526 12.55 -23.05 62.66
CA GLY A 526 12.89 -21.89 61.85
C GLY A 526 14.09 -22.06 60.93
N ASN A 527 13.95 -21.51 59.73
CA ASN A 527 14.87 -20.54 59.13
C ASN A 527 14.20 -20.02 57.85
N LYS A 528 13.78 -18.76 57.85
CA LYS A 528 13.26 -18.08 56.66
C LYS A 528 14.45 -17.70 55.78
N THR A 529 14.93 -18.64 54.97
CA THR A 529 15.64 -18.29 53.74
C THR A 529 14.60 -17.77 52.75
N VAL A 530 14.71 -16.49 52.41
CA VAL A 530 13.96 -15.89 51.32
C VAL A 530 14.40 -16.59 50.04
N VAL A 531 13.56 -17.50 49.53
CA VAL A 531 13.75 -18.06 48.19
C VAL A 531 13.45 -16.93 47.21
N MET A 532 14.51 -16.30 46.69
CA MET A 532 14.39 -15.46 45.50
C MET A 532 13.64 -16.26 44.43
N ARG A 533 12.53 -15.70 43.93
CA ARG A 533 11.83 -16.22 42.74
C ARG A 533 12.83 -16.20 41.58
N GLY A 534 13.54 -17.31 41.38
CA GLY A 534 14.43 -17.49 40.25
C GLY A 534 13.63 -17.35 38.95
N THR A 535 14.25 -16.72 37.95
CA THR A 535 13.73 -16.61 36.59
C THR A 535 13.33 -17.97 36.04
N ASP A 536 12.20 -18.00 35.32
CA ASP A 536 11.71 -19.19 34.63
C ASP A 536 12.58 -19.42 33.39
N GLY A 537 13.27 -20.55 33.33
CA GLY A 537 14.24 -20.85 32.28
C GLY A 537 14.86 -22.25 32.43
N PRO A 538 15.48 -22.77 31.37
CA PRO A 538 16.09 -24.09 31.36
C PRO A 538 17.34 -24.15 32.24
N ASN A 539 17.58 -25.32 32.84
CA ASN A 539 18.87 -25.64 33.47
C ASN A 539 19.81 -26.29 32.44
N LYS A 540 21.11 -26.35 32.73
CA LYS A 540 22.10 -27.01 31.84
C LYS A 540 21.76 -28.46 31.47
N ASN A 541 21.04 -29.18 32.34
CA ASN A 541 20.64 -30.58 32.10
C ASN A 541 19.29 -30.74 31.39
N THR A 542 18.52 -29.66 31.21
CA THR A 542 17.17 -29.71 30.61
C THR A 542 17.22 -30.20 29.17
N TRP A 543 18.11 -29.61 28.36
CA TRP A 543 18.24 -29.96 26.96
C TRP A 543 18.78 -31.39 26.75
N PRO A 544 19.89 -31.82 27.41
CA PRO A 544 20.35 -33.21 27.32
C PRO A 544 19.27 -34.25 27.70
N SER A 545 18.48 -33.97 28.73
CA SER A 545 17.38 -34.86 29.16
C SER A 545 16.33 -35.03 28.05
N LEU A 546 15.84 -33.90 27.50
CA LEU A 546 14.89 -33.90 26.40
C LEU A 546 15.43 -34.67 25.17
N PHE A 547 16.66 -34.43 24.75
CA PHE A 547 17.22 -35.12 23.58
C PHE A 547 17.47 -36.61 23.84
N GLY A 548 17.79 -36.99 25.08
CA GLY A 548 17.80 -38.38 25.50
C GLY A 548 16.43 -39.04 25.31
N ASP A 549 15.34 -38.37 25.69
CA ASP A 549 13.97 -38.84 25.47
C ASP A 549 13.61 -38.94 23.99
N LEU A 550 13.92 -37.89 23.21
CA LEU A 550 13.62 -37.83 21.78
C LEU A 550 14.37 -38.92 21.01
N LYS A 551 15.65 -39.17 21.36
CA LYS A 551 16.46 -40.23 20.74
C LYS A 551 15.92 -41.61 21.08
N ARG A 552 15.54 -41.87 22.34
CA ARG A 552 14.93 -43.14 22.76
C ARG A 552 13.61 -43.44 22.04
N LYS A 553 12.83 -42.39 21.73
CA LYS A 553 11.54 -42.50 21.03
C LYS A 553 11.63 -42.37 19.50
N ASN A 554 12.84 -42.28 18.93
CA ASN A 554 13.08 -42.05 17.49
C ASN A 554 12.39 -40.79 16.91
N LEU A 555 12.25 -39.73 17.71
CA LEU A 555 11.56 -38.50 17.33
C LEU A 555 12.46 -37.45 16.64
N LEU A 556 13.70 -37.82 16.26
CA LEU A 556 14.63 -36.97 15.52
C LEU A 556 14.37 -37.06 14.01
N PRO A 557 14.63 -36.00 13.22
CA PRO A 557 15.23 -34.71 13.62
C PRO A 557 14.24 -33.75 14.29
N ALA A 558 14.77 -32.87 15.14
CA ALA A 558 14.00 -31.91 15.93
C ALA A 558 14.46 -30.45 15.72
N VAL A 559 13.49 -29.55 15.55
CA VAL A 559 13.72 -28.09 15.50
C VAL A 559 13.21 -27.44 16.77
N ILE A 560 14.02 -26.60 17.38
CA ILE A 560 13.71 -25.91 18.63
C ILE A 560 13.59 -24.42 18.35
N PHE A 561 12.38 -23.88 18.47
CA PHE A 561 12.13 -22.46 18.33
C PHE A 561 12.48 -21.71 19.61
N VAL A 562 13.45 -20.78 19.48
CA VAL A 562 13.96 -19.93 20.55
C VAL A 562 13.90 -18.47 20.08
N PHE A 563 13.20 -17.61 20.82
CA PHE A 563 12.94 -16.21 20.41
C PHE A 563 14.06 -15.23 20.78
N SER A 564 15.31 -15.69 20.91
CA SER A 564 16.45 -14.83 21.18
C SER A 564 17.71 -15.43 20.58
N GLN A 565 18.42 -14.65 19.76
CA GLN A 565 19.64 -15.08 19.06
C GLN A 565 20.70 -15.55 20.06
N LYS A 566 20.98 -14.76 21.10
CA LYS A 566 21.93 -15.10 22.17
C LYS A 566 21.59 -16.41 22.87
N LYS A 567 20.29 -16.66 23.13
CA LYS A 567 19.83 -17.91 23.76
C LYS A 567 19.95 -19.12 22.83
N CYS A 568 19.82 -18.94 21.51
CA CYS A 568 20.01 -20.04 20.56
C CYS A 568 21.43 -20.62 20.69
N SER A 569 22.44 -19.75 20.69
CA SER A 569 23.83 -20.15 20.84
C SER A 569 24.10 -20.75 22.22
N GLU A 570 23.60 -20.12 23.30
CA GLU A 570 23.74 -20.64 24.67
C GLU A 570 23.15 -22.07 24.83
N TYR A 571 22.00 -22.33 24.21
CA TYR A 571 21.37 -23.65 24.26
C TYR A 571 22.10 -24.68 23.40
N ALA A 572 22.64 -24.28 22.24
CA ALA A 572 23.48 -25.16 21.43
C ALA A 572 24.79 -25.53 22.15
N ASP A 573 25.45 -24.57 22.81
CA ASP A 573 26.69 -24.80 23.55
C ASP A 573 26.51 -25.78 24.71
N SER A 574 25.32 -25.79 25.33
CA SER A 574 24.98 -26.76 26.38
C SER A 574 25.02 -28.22 25.92
N LEU A 575 24.97 -28.46 24.60
CA LEU A 575 24.96 -29.79 23.97
C LEU A 575 26.27 -30.13 23.26
N SER A 576 27.30 -29.30 23.41
CA SER A 576 28.61 -29.46 22.78
C SER A 576 29.28 -30.83 23.05
N ASN A 577 28.93 -31.52 24.14
CA ASN A 577 29.47 -32.84 24.48
C ASN A 577 28.76 -34.03 23.80
N SER A 578 27.65 -33.79 23.10
CA SER A 578 26.85 -34.85 22.47
C SER A 578 27.06 -34.91 20.96
N ASN A 579 27.10 -36.12 20.40
CA ASN A 579 27.20 -36.34 18.96
C ASN A 579 25.98 -37.14 18.45
N PHE A 580 25.37 -36.66 17.37
CA PHE A 580 24.16 -37.21 16.76
C PHE A 580 24.39 -37.82 15.38
N ILE A 581 25.58 -37.67 14.80
CA ILE A 581 25.93 -38.21 13.48
C ILE A 581 27.08 -39.22 13.54
N THR A 582 27.15 -40.07 12.53
CA THR A 582 28.23 -41.06 12.37
C THR A 582 29.53 -40.39 11.89
N ALA A 583 30.67 -41.07 12.07
CA ALA A 583 31.96 -40.55 11.61
C ALA A 583 32.02 -40.36 10.08
N LYS A 584 31.32 -41.20 9.30
CA LYS A 584 31.22 -41.08 7.84
C LYS A 584 30.43 -39.84 7.43
N GLU A 585 29.27 -39.62 8.05
CA GLU A 585 28.46 -38.41 7.84
C GLU A 585 29.24 -37.16 8.26
N SER A 586 29.93 -37.20 9.40
CA SER A 586 30.76 -36.08 9.89
C SER A 586 31.88 -35.71 8.90
N SER A 587 32.55 -36.70 8.29
CA SER A 587 33.54 -36.46 7.25
C SER A 587 32.93 -35.86 5.98
N HIS A 588 31.72 -36.28 5.60
CA HIS A 588 31.04 -35.74 4.43
C HIS A 588 30.58 -34.29 4.66
N VAL A 589 30.00 -34.01 5.83
CA VAL A 589 29.65 -32.66 6.28
C VAL A 589 30.89 -31.76 6.23
N ARG A 590 32.03 -32.22 6.75
CA ARG A 590 33.28 -31.46 6.67
C ARG A 590 33.69 -31.13 5.24
N MET A 591 33.61 -32.10 4.32
CA MET A 591 33.91 -31.87 2.90
C MET A 591 32.99 -30.83 2.27
N ILE A 592 31.70 -30.82 2.61
CA ILE A 592 30.74 -29.81 2.14
C ILE A 592 31.12 -28.43 2.71
N ILE A 593 31.40 -28.36 4.01
CA ILE A 593 31.82 -27.11 4.67
C ILE A 593 33.08 -26.54 4.00
N ASP A 594 34.13 -27.37 3.85
CA ASP A 594 35.41 -26.97 3.24
C ASP A 594 35.23 -26.48 1.80
N ARG A 595 34.33 -27.10 1.02
CA ARG A 595 33.96 -26.65 -0.33
C ARG A 595 33.25 -25.29 -0.31
N SER A 596 32.29 -25.12 0.59
CA SER A 596 31.49 -23.88 0.71
C SER A 596 32.36 -22.69 1.15
N ILE A 597 33.18 -22.86 2.19
CA ILE A 597 34.08 -21.80 2.69
C ILE A 597 35.31 -21.60 1.78
N GLY A 598 35.60 -22.55 0.88
CA GLY A 598 36.69 -22.47 -0.10
C GLY A 598 36.59 -21.27 -1.05
N ARG A 599 35.42 -20.63 -1.15
CA ARG A 599 35.18 -19.39 -1.91
C ARG A 599 35.63 -18.13 -1.15
N LEU A 600 35.78 -18.19 0.17
CA LEU A 600 36.12 -17.04 1.02
C LEU A 600 37.64 -16.83 1.11
N LYS A 601 38.07 -15.62 1.50
CA LYS A 601 39.47 -15.33 1.85
C LYS A 601 39.92 -16.10 3.08
N LYS A 602 41.24 -16.29 3.25
CA LYS A 602 41.79 -17.04 4.40
C LYS A 602 41.38 -16.43 5.75
N GLU A 603 41.45 -15.11 5.88
CA GLU A 603 41.05 -14.38 7.08
C GLU A 603 39.57 -14.60 7.44
N ASP A 604 38.69 -14.58 6.43
CA ASP A 604 37.25 -14.81 6.62
C ASP A 604 36.94 -16.26 7.01
N ARG A 605 37.70 -17.24 6.51
CA ARG A 605 37.54 -18.67 6.89
C ARG A 605 37.85 -18.93 8.36
N GLU A 606 38.76 -18.13 8.94
CA GLU A 606 39.22 -18.27 10.32
C GLU A 606 38.36 -17.46 11.31
N LEU A 607 37.22 -16.90 10.87
CA LEU A 607 36.30 -16.17 11.74
C LEU A 607 35.79 -17.06 12.90
N PRO A 608 35.75 -16.55 14.14
CA PRO A 608 35.32 -17.32 15.31
C PRO A 608 33.93 -17.95 15.15
N GLN A 609 32.99 -17.24 14.53
CA GLN A 609 31.64 -17.75 14.25
C GLN A 609 31.66 -18.97 13.34
N ILE A 610 32.47 -18.95 12.27
CA ILE A 610 32.57 -20.06 11.31
C ILE A 610 33.18 -21.29 11.99
N LEU A 611 34.25 -21.10 12.77
CA LEU A 611 34.90 -22.19 13.51
C LEU A 611 33.96 -22.83 14.54
N ALA A 612 33.24 -22.00 15.31
CA ALA A 612 32.27 -22.47 16.29
C ALA A 612 31.16 -23.29 15.64
N ILE A 613 30.55 -22.78 14.56
CA ILE A 613 29.44 -23.46 13.88
C ILE A 613 29.91 -24.71 13.15
N THR A 614 31.09 -24.69 12.53
CA THR A 614 31.70 -25.88 11.92
C THR A 614 31.83 -27.02 12.92
N SER A 615 32.25 -26.71 14.15
CA SER A 615 32.36 -27.70 15.22
C SER A 615 31.02 -28.31 15.67
N LEU A 616 29.94 -27.52 15.60
CA LEU A 616 28.57 -27.97 15.91
C LEU A 616 28.00 -28.81 14.77
N LEU A 617 28.17 -28.37 13.52
CA LEU A 617 27.70 -29.07 12.32
C LEU A 617 28.29 -30.48 12.22
N GLN A 618 29.57 -30.64 12.55
CA GLN A 618 30.25 -31.95 12.59
C GLN A 618 29.70 -32.91 13.67
N LYS A 619 28.86 -32.41 14.60
CA LYS A 619 28.16 -33.20 15.63
C LYS A 619 26.67 -33.41 15.30
N GLY A 620 26.19 -32.86 14.18
CA GLY A 620 24.78 -32.91 13.78
C GLY A 620 23.88 -31.91 14.53
N ILE A 621 24.47 -30.88 15.15
CA ILE A 621 23.77 -29.80 15.86
C ILE A 621 23.99 -28.52 15.07
N ALA A 622 22.96 -27.68 14.92
CA ALA A 622 23.14 -26.39 14.28
C ALA A 622 22.31 -25.29 14.95
N VAL A 623 22.66 -24.05 14.63
CA VAL A 623 21.97 -22.83 15.05
C VAL A 623 21.54 -22.07 13.80
N HIS A 624 20.35 -21.49 13.81
CA HIS A 624 19.83 -20.64 12.75
C HIS A 624 19.16 -19.39 13.32
N HIS A 625 19.76 -18.22 13.07
CA HIS A 625 19.14 -16.95 13.40
C HIS A 625 19.63 -15.82 12.50
N GLY A 626 18.93 -14.68 12.54
CA GLY A 626 19.22 -13.52 11.69
C GLY A 626 20.60 -12.89 11.85
N GLY A 627 21.24 -13.05 13.03
CA GLY A 627 22.60 -12.59 13.30
C GLY A 627 23.74 -13.46 12.76
N LEU A 628 23.46 -14.63 12.16
CA LEU A 628 24.48 -15.43 11.50
C LEU A 628 24.84 -14.85 10.13
N LEU A 629 26.10 -15.04 9.70
CA LEU A 629 26.54 -14.71 8.35
C LEU A 629 25.66 -15.40 7.30
N PRO A 630 25.29 -14.73 6.18
CA PRO A 630 24.43 -15.32 5.15
C PRO A 630 24.91 -16.68 4.64
N ILE A 631 26.20 -16.80 4.31
CA ILE A 631 26.79 -18.07 3.83
C ILE A 631 26.63 -19.21 4.83
N ILE A 632 26.71 -18.92 6.14
CA ILE A 632 26.56 -19.93 7.19
C ILE A 632 25.10 -20.31 7.37
N LYS A 633 24.17 -19.35 7.25
CA LYS A 633 22.74 -19.67 7.27
C LYS A 633 22.36 -20.60 6.14
N GLU A 634 22.79 -20.29 4.92
CA GLU A 634 22.51 -21.12 3.74
C GLU A 634 23.14 -22.50 3.87
N LEU A 635 24.36 -22.59 4.40
CA LEU A 635 25.03 -23.86 4.69
C LEU A 635 24.25 -24.72 5.70
N VAL A 636 23.75 -24.12 6.77
CA VAL A 636 22.89 -24.81 7.77
C VAL A 636 21.58 -25.28 7.13
N GLU A 637 20.97 -24.45 6.28
CA GLU A 637 19.74 -24.79 5.56
C GLU A 637 19.94 -25.98 4.62
N ILE A 638 21.00 -25.98 3.80
CA ILE A 638 21.35 -27.06 2.87
C ILE A 638 21.62 -28.35 3.65
N LEU A 639 22.48 -28.32 4.67
CA LEU A 639 22.81 -29.50 5.47
C LEU A 639 21.61 -30.07 6.25
N PHE A 640 20.64 -29.21 6.58
CA PHE A 640 19.41 -29.63 7.24
C PHE A 640 18.42 -30.24 6.25
N ALA A 641 18.32 -29.69 5.05
CA ALA A 641 17.54 -30.26 3.95
C ALA A 641 18.06 -31.65 3.53
N GLU A 642 19.39 -31.84 3.50
CA GLU A 642 20.03 -33.14 3.25
C GLU A 642 19.89 -34.13 4.43
N GLY A 643 19.41 -33.67 5.59
CA GLY A 643 19.13 -34.52 6.75
C GLY A 643 20.34 -34.86 7.62
N TYR A 644 21.48 -34.19 7.44
CA TYR A 644 22.67 -34.38 8.29
C TYR A 644 22.49 -33.77 9.69
N ILE A 645 21.81 -32.63 9.78
CA ILE A 645 21.53 -31.98 11.06
C ILE A 645 20.32 -32.66 11.73
N LYS A 646 20.51 -33.15 12.95
CA LYS A 646 19.46 -33.83 13.73
C LYS A 646 18.78 -32.91 14.74
N ILE A 647 19.49 -31.89 15.21
CA ILE A 647 18.99 -30.91 16.18
C ILE A 647 19.30 -29.52 15.66
N LEU A 648 18.28 -28.69 15.54
CA LEU A 648 18.42 -27.31 15.08
C LEU A 648 17.79 -26.34 16.09
N PHE A 649 18.58 -25.41 16.61
CA PHE A 649 18.07 -24.27 17.37
C PHE A 649 17.82 -23.11 16.42
N ALA A 650 16.56 -22.70 16.27
CA ALA A 650 16.17 -21.71 15.28
C ALA A 650 15.31 -20.58 15.85
N THR A 651 15.44 -19.39 15.28
CA THR A 651 14.47 -18.30 15.48
C THR A 651 13.24 -18.46 14.59
N GLU A 652 12.19 -17.68 14.85
CA GLU A 652 10.93 -17.67 14.09
C GLU A 652 11.12 -17.57 12.58
N THR A 653 12.11 -16.80 12.13
CA THR A 653 12.45 -16.63 10.71
C THR A 653 12.72 -17.93 9.95
N PHE A 654 13.13 -19.00 10.64
CA PHE A 654 13.35 -20.30 10.01
C PHE A 654 12.06 -21.05 9.70
N ALA A 655 10.98 -20.76 10.43
CA ALA A 655 9.65 -21.33 10.18
C ALA A 655 9.06 -20.85 8.85
N MET A 656 9.69 -19.88 8.22
CA MET A 656 9.25 -19.24 6.99
C MET A 656 10.04 -19.83 5.82
N GLY A 657 9.34 -20.31 4.79
CA GLY A 657 9.93 -20.53 3.47
C GLY A 657 10.54 -21.89 3.13
N LEU A 658 11.13 -22.66 4.05
CA LEU A 658 11.87 -23.86 3.63
C LEU A 658 11.03 -25.16 3.65
N ASN A 659 11.20 -26.02 2.64
CA ASN A 659 10.78 -27.42 2.68
C ASN A 659 11.76 -28.22 3.56
N LEU A 660 11.33 -28.57 4.76
CA LEU A 660 12.20 -29.00 5.84
C LEU A 660 11.83 -30.41 6.31
N PRO A 661 12.79 -31.35 6.40
CA PRO A 661 12.52 -32.71 6.83
C PRO A 661 12.42 -32.82 8.36
N THR A 662 11.49 -32.09 8.98
CA THR A 662 11.31 -32.06 10.45
C THR A 662 10.30 -33.10 10.94
N ARG A 663 10.71 -33.97 11.87
CA ARG A 663 9.77 -34.86 12.56
C ARG A 663 9.14 -34.19 13.80
N THR A 664 9.96 -33.54 14.60
CA THR A 664 9.54 -32.90 15.86
C THR A 664 9.81 -31.40 15.87
N VAL A 665 8.86 -30.61 16.37
CA VAL A 665 9.05 -29.19 16.66
C VAL A 665 8.92 -28.95 18.17
N VAL A 666 9.85 -28.21 18.75
CA VAL A 666 9.89 -27.88 20.17
C VAL A 666 9.84 -26.37 20.36
N PHE A 667 8.93 -25.89 21.21
CA PHE A 667 8.86 -24.49 21.61
C PHE A 667 9.57 -24.28 22.94
N SER A 668 10.65 -23.48 22.96
CA SER A 668 11.34 -23.17 24.21
C SER A 668 10.52 -22.26 25.14
N SER A 669 9.61 -21.48 24.55
CA SER A 669 8.65 -20.60 25.23
C SER A 669 7.45 -20.39 24.31
N ILE A 670 6.35 -19.86 24.86
CA ILE A 670 5.19 -19.36 24.09
C ILE A 670 5.08 -17.82 24.16
N LYS A 671 6.08 -17.17 24.75
CA LYS A 671 6.20 -15.71 24.85
C LYS A 671 7.37 -15.22 24.00
N LYS A 672 7.15 -14.19 23.21
CA LYS A 672 8.20 -13.49 22.44
C LYS A 672 8.21 -11.99 22.75
N HIS A 673 9.28 -11.32 22.34
CA HIS A 673 9.42 -9.87 22.43
C HIS A 673 9.26 -9.28 21.05
N ASP A 674 8.28 -8.40 20.88
CA ASP A 674 7.91 -7.81 19.59
C ASP A 674 8.60 -6.47 19.32
N GLY A 675 9.63 -6.13 20.09
CA GLY A 675 10.31 -4.82 20.06
C GLY A 675 9.76 -3.85 21.10
N THR A 676 8.47 -3.93 21.44
CA THR A 676 7.84 -3.07 22.46
C THR A 676 7.56 -3.79 23.77
N GLN A 677 6.95 -4.97 23.70
CA GLN A 677 6.54 -5.74 24.87
C GLN A 677 6.72 -7.24 24.69
N ARG A 678 6.77 -7.96 25.83
CA ARG A 678 6.72 -9.42 25.83
C ARG A 678 5.27 -9.91 25.74
N ARG A 679 4.87 -10.42 24.57
CA ARG A 679 3.52 -10.96 24.33
C ARG A 679 3.53 -12.47 24.06
N TYR A 680 2.35 -13.08 24.13
CA TYR A 680 2.16 -14.46 23.66
C TYR A 680 2.17 -14.52 22.13
N LEU A 681 2.53 -15.68 21.61
CA LEU A 681 2.46 -15.96 20.17
C LEU A 681 1.01 -15.89 19.69
N THR A 682 0.81 -15.39 18.46
CA THR A 682 -0.50 -15.49 17.83
C THR A 682 -0.77 -16.93 17.38
N PRO A 683 -2.05 -17.32 17.20
CA PRO A 683 -2.39 -18.65 16.71
C PRO A 683 -1.82 -18.92 15.30
N GLY A 684 -1.67 -17.87 14.48
CA GLY A 684 -1.04 -17.95 13.16
C GLY A 684 0.45 -18.28 13.24
N GLU A 685 1.21 -17.55 14.06
CA GLU A 685 2.64 -17.79 14.31
C GLU A 685 2.88 -19.20 14.84
N PHE A 686 2.06 -19.63 15.82
CA PHE A 686 2.15 -20.98 16.36
C PHE A 686 1.85 -22.05 15.30
N THR A 687 0.80 -21.88 14.51
CA THR A 687 0.42 -22.80 13.43
C THR A 687 1.49 -22.88 12.35
N GLN A 688 2.16 -21.78 12.02
CA GLN A 688 3.24 -21.76 11.03
C GLN A 688 4.48 -22.52 11.52
N MET A 689 4.90 -22.28 12.76
CA MET A 689 6.03 -22.97 13.40
C MET A 689 5.75 -24.46 13.63
N ALA A 690 4.61 -24.78 14.25
CA ALA A 690 4.17 -26.17 14.47
C ALA A 690 3.87 -26.89 13.14
N GLY A 691 3.51 -26.12 12.11
CA GLY A 691 3.29 -26.54 10.72
C GLY A 691 4.49 -27.20 10.05
N ARG A 692 5.70 -27.05 10.62
CA ARG A 692 6.91 -27.69 10.09
C ARG A 692 7.13 -29.10 10.62
N ALA A 693 6.40 -29.55 11.65
CA ALA A 693 6.50 -30.90 12.19
C ALA A 693 5.74 -31.92 11.35
N GLY A 694 6.35 -33.07 11.07
CA GLY A 694 5.76 -34.18 10.33
C GLY A 694 6.15 -34.14 8.85
N ARG A 695 6.75 -35.22 8.37
CA ARG A 695 7.19 -35.37 6.98
C ARG A 695 6.13 -36.13 6.18
N ARG A 696 5.61 -35.50 5.12
CA ARG A 696 4.60 -36.11 4.23
C ARG A 696 5.15 -37.44 3.67
N GLY A 697 4.40 -38.53 3.87
CA GLY A 697 4.75 -39.86 3.39
C GLY A 697 5.80 -40.64 4.21
N LEU A 698 6.37 -40.03 5.26
CA LEU A 698 7.35 -40.70 6.15
C LEU A 698 6.84 -40.86 7.58
N ASP A 699 6.12 -39.86 8.10
CA ASP A 699 5.62 -39.85 9.48
C ASP A 699 4.08 -39.92 9.51
N ASP A 700 3.52 -40.74 10.40
CA ASP A 700 2.06 -40.85 10.59
C ASP A 700 1.45 -39.57 11.17
N HIS A 701 2.17 -38.94 12.10
CA HIS A 701 1.81 -37.68 12.74
C HIS A 701 3.07 -36.87 13.07
N GLY A 702 2.97 -35.54 13.02
CA GLY A 702 4.01 -34.61 13.45
C GLY A 702 3.94 -34.37 14.96
N THR A 703 5.08 -34.46 15.65
CA THR A 703 5.14 -34.25 17.10
C THR A 703 5.50 -32.79 17.40
N VAL A 704 4.69 -32.11 18.20
CA VAL A 704 4.96 -30.76 18.71
C VAL A 704 5.12 -30.83 20.22
N ILE A 705 6.14 -30.17 20.78
CA ILE A 705 6.42 -30.17 22.21
C ILE A 705 6.54 -28.73 22.72
N VAL A 706 5.77 -28.36 23.74
CA VAL A 706 5.89 -27.07 24.43
C VAL A 706 6.62 -27.27 25.75
N MET A 707 7.75 -26.58 25.92
CA MET A 707 8.59 -26.71 27.11
C MET A 707 7.99 -25.95 28.30
N THR A 708 7.94 -26.61 29.45
CA THR A 708 7.64 -25.97 30.75
C THR A 708 8.80 -26.23 31.71
N TYR A 709 9.25 -25.18 32.39
CA TYR A 709 10.38 -25.26 33.31
C TYR A 709 9.91 -25.29 34.76
N LYS A 710 9.66 -24.13 35.37
CA LYS A 710 9.25 -24.01 36.78
C LYS A 710 7.81 -23.56 36.93
N THR A 711 7.29 -22.78 35.97
CA THR A 711 5.93 -22.25 36.03
C THR A 711 4.95 -23.10 35.20
N PRO A 712 3.73 -23.38 35.72
CA PRO A 712 2.69 -24.05 34.95
C PRO A 712 2.09 -23.12 33.90
N LEU A 713 1.64 -23.68 32.79
CA LEU A 713 0.98 -22.92 31.72
C LEU A 713 -0.49 -22.65 32.07
N GLU A 714 -0.97 -21.47 31.70
CA GLU A 714 -2.36 -21.09 31.87
C GLU A 714 -3.24 -21.73 30.78
N SER A 715 -4.35 -22.38 31.17
CA SER A 715 -5.18 -23.14 30.23
C SER A 715 -5.82 -22.28 29.15
N LEU A 716 -6.28 -21.07 29.49
CA LEU A 716 -6.99 -20.21 28.56
C LEU A 716 -6.05 -19.72 27.46
N VAL A 717 -4.91 -19.16 27.86
CA VAL A 717 -3.86 -18.67 26.95
C VAL A 717 -3.28 -19.79 26.10
N PHE A 718 -3.05 -20.97 26.68
CA PHE A 718 -2.56 -22.13 25.92
C PHE A 718 -3.57 -22.59 24.86
N LYS A 719 -4.86 -22.67 25.21
CA LYS A 719 -5.93 -23.00 24.25
C LYS A 719 -6.04 -21.95 23.15
N GLU A 720 -5.96 -20.67 23.50
CA GLU A 720 -5.97 -19.58 22.52
C GLU A 720 -4.78 -19.66 21.56
N THR A 721 -3.56 -19.87 22.06
CA THR A 721 -2.35 -19.96 21.23
C THR A 721 -2.35 -21.19 20.31
N THR A 722 -2.88 -22.33 20.77
CA THR A 722 -2.78 -23.62 20.07
C THR A 722 -4.00 -23.98 19.21
N LEU A 723 -5.21 -23.62 19.65
CA LEU A 723 -6.49 -23.94 19.00
C LEU A 723 -7.24 -22.68 18.54
N GLY A 724 -6.70 -21.48 18.79
CA GLY A 724 -7.29 -20.24 18.35
C GLY A 724 -7.38 -20.13 16.82
N LYS A 725 -8.31 -19.30 16.35
CA LYS A 725 -8.42 -19.02 14.92
C LYS A 725 -7.21 -18.16 14.49
N PRO A 726 -6.60 -18.45 13.33
CA PRO A 726 -5.58 -17.58 12.76
C PRO A 726 -6.08 -16.14 12.59
N THR A 727 -5.14 -15.19 12.58
CA THR A 727 -5.44 -13.78 12.33
C THR A 727 -6.06 -13.60 10.94
N LYS A 728 -7.00 -12.66 10.83
CA LYS A 728 -7.59 -12.27 9.54
C LYS A 728 -6.55 -11.50 8.73
N LEU A 729 -6.71 -11.51 7.41
CA LEU A 729 -6.00 -10.60 6.51
C LEU A 729 -6.55 -9.20 6.73
N GLU A 730 -5.69 -8.25 7.11
CA GLU A 730 -6.01 -6.84 7.32
C GLU A 730 -5.01 -6.00 6.53
N SER A 731 -5.52 -5.01 5.80
CA SER A 731 -4.68 -4.07 5.05
C SER A 731 -3.71 -3.36 5.99
N GLN A 732 -2.44 -3.32 5.59
CA GLN A 732 -1.41 -2.48 6.20
C GLN A 732 -1.01 -1.32 5.27
N PHE A 733 -1.87 -0.98 4.30
CA PHE A 733 -1.60 0.06 3.33
C PHE A 733 -1.34 1.39 4.03
N ARG A 734 -0.22 2.03 3.68
CA ARG A 734 0.22 3.31 4.22
C ARG A 734 0.81 4.14 3.09
N LEU A 735 0.65 5.45 3.21
CA LEU A 735 1.15 6.39 2.23
C LEU A 735 2.62 6.70 2.52
N THR A 736 3.51 6.33 1.58
CA THR A 736 4.91 6.75 1.62
C THR A 736 5.12 7.97 0.73
N TYR A 737 6.07 8.85 1.05
CA TYR A 737 6.33 10.03 0.22
C TYR A 737 6.85 9.62 -1.16
N ASN A 738 7.65 8.56 -1.23
CA ASN A 738 8.07 7.96 -2.50
C ASN A 738 6.85 7.52 -3.36
N SER A 739 5.85 6.83 -2.81
CA SER A 739 4.65 6.41 -3.56
C SER A 739 3.87 7.61 -4.08
N ILE A 740 3.66 8.63 -3.23
CA ILE A 740 2.94 9.86 -3.61
C ILE A 740 3.63 10.55 -4.78
N VAL A 741 4.93 10.84 -4.66
CA VAL A 741 5.67 11.58 -5.68
C VAL A 741 5.82 10.75 -6.97
N SER A 742 5.98 9.43 -6.85
CA SER A 742 6.05 8.54 -8.02
C SER A 742 4.75 8.53 -8.81
N LEU A 743 3.59 8.55 -8.15
CA LEU A 743 2.29 8.57 -8.81
C LEU A 743 1.92 9.95 -9.36
N LEU A 744 2.25 11.03 -8.63
CA LEU A 744 2.15 12.40 -9.17
C LEU A 744 2.99 12.60 -10.45
N ARG A 745 4.10 11.87 -10.59
CA ARG A 745 4.94 11.90 -11.82
C ARG A 745 4.29 11.18 -13.01
N ILE A 746 3.46 10.17 -12.75
CA ILE A 746 2.88 9.29 -13.77
C ILE A 746 1.61 9.92 -14.37
N GLU A 747 0.89 10.76 -13.62
CA GLU A 747 -0.36 11.48 -13.96
C GLU A 747 -1.56 10.60 -14.35
N SER A 748 -1.34 9.45 -14.99
CA SER A 748 -2.38 8.55 -15.50
C SER A 748 -3.14 7.81 -14.41
N VAL A 749 -2.54 7.65 -13.22
CA VAL A 749 -3.15 7.00 -12.06
C VAL A 749 -3.06 7.97 -10.90
N LYS A 750 -4.21 8.46 -10.45
CA LYS A 750 -4.26 9.38 -9.31
C LYS A 750 -4.08 8.62 -7.99
N MET A 751 -3.51 9.28 -6.98
CA MET A 751 -3.36 8.67 -5.65
C MET A 751 -4.71 8.35 -5.03
N GLU A 752 -5.72 9.16 -5.33
CA GLU A 752 -7.10 8.99 -4.91
C GLU A 752 -7.67 7.67 -5.43
N ASP A 753 -7.42 7.33 -6.70
CA ASP A 753 -7.88 6.07 -7.31
C ASP A 753 -7.18 4.86 -6.67
N MET A 754 -5.90 5.00 -6.34
CA MET A 754 -5.13 3.98 -5.63
C MET A 754 -5.64 3.76 -4.20
N ILE A 755 -5.92 4.84 -3.47
CA ILE A 755 -6.48 4.80 -2.11
C ILE A 755 -7.86 4.14 -2.15
N GLN A 756 -8.72 4.58 -3.06
CA GLN A 756 -10.05 4.01 -3.24
C GLN A 756 -9.99 2.51 -3.50
N SER A 757 -9.04 2.07 -4.33
CA SER A 757 -8.84 0.66 -4.71
C SER A 757 -8.10 -0.17 -3.66
N SER A 758 -7.68 0.42 -2.54
CA SER A 758 -6.96 -0.27 -1.47
C SER A 758 -7.82 -1.27 -0.72
N PHE A 759 -7.19 -2.31 -0.15
CA PHE A 759 -7.93 -3.36 0.57
C PHE A 759 -8.54 -2.84 1.88
N GLY A 760 -7.91 -1.83 2.50
CA GLY A 760 -8.41 -1.21 3.73
C GLY A 760 -9.76 -0.51 3.55
N GLU A 761 -10.09 -0.13 2.33
CA GLU A 761 -11.30 0.59 1.96
C GLU A 761 -12.37 -0.31 1.30
N ASP A 762 -12.13 -1.62 1.09
CA ASP A 762 -13.09 -2.54 0.45
C ASP A 762 -14.45 -2.61 1.18
N LYS A 763 -14.45 -2.54 2.52
CA LYS A 763 -15.72 -2.45 3.28
C LYS A 763 -16.47 -1.16 2.98
N GLY A 764 -15.73 -0.06 2.79
CA GLY A 764 -16.27 1.21 2.32
C GLY A 764 -16.79 1.08 0.89
N GLN A 765 -16.06 0.45 -0.03
CA GLN A 765 -16.51 0.23 -1.40
C GLN A 765 -17.77 -0.66 -1.47
N GLN A 766 -17.85 -1.73 -0.68
CA GLN A 766 -19.04 -2.58 -0.57
C GLN A 766 -20.24 -1.75 -0.10
N TYR A 767 -20.02 -0.96 0.96
CA TYR A 767 -21.02 -0.03 1.44
C TYR A 767 -21.40 1.01 0.38
N LYS A 768 -20.44 1.55 -0.40
CA LYS A 768 -20.69 2.47 -1.52
C LYS A 768 -21.49 1.81 -2.63
N LEU A 769 -21.23 0.55 -2.97
CA LEU A 769 -22.00 -0.19 -3.98
C LEU A 769 -23.43 -0.48 -3.49
N GLU A 770 -23.59 -0.86 -2.22
CA GLU A 770 -24.91 -1.00 -1.59
C GLU A 770 -25.65 0.34 -1.55
N THR A 771 -24.94 1.44 -1.28
CA THR A 771 -25.49 2.80 -1.24
C THR A 771 -25.83 3.29 -2.64
N LYS A 772 -24.96 3.09 -3.65
CA LYS A 772 -25.23 3.36 -5.07
C LYS A 772 -26.42 2.53 -5.58
N ALA A 773 -26.54 1.27 -5.18
CA ALA A 773 -27.71 0.45 -5.51
C ALA A 773 -28.99 1.02 -4.88
N LYS A 774 -28.90 1.52 -3.64
CA LYS A 774 -30.00 2.26 -3.00
C LYS A 774 -30.27 3.59 -3.72
N GLU A 775 -29.24 4.34 -4.13
CA GLU A 775 -29.35 5.59 -4.89
C GLU A 775 -30.07 5.36 -6.21
N ILE A 776 -29.68 4.34 -6.98
CA ILE A 776 -30.37 3.94 -8.23
C ILE A 776 -31.82 3.54 -7.91
N GLY A 777 -32.05 2.85 -6.79
CA GLY A 777 -33.39 2.55 -6.30
C GLY A 777 -34.22 3.81 -5.99
N TYR A 778 -33.62 4.81 -5.33
CA TYR A 778 -34.24 6.09 -4.99
C TYR A 778 -34.44 7.00 -6.21
N GLU A 779 -33.50 7.03 -7.16
CA GLU A 779 -33.61 7.73 -8.45
C GLU A 779 -34.68 7.06 -9.33
N GLY A 780 -34.76 5.73 -9.31
CA GLY A 780 -35.86 4.97 -9.92
C GLY A 780 -37.20 5.26 -9.26
N LEU A 781 -37.24 5.46 -7.94
CA LEU A 781 -38.43 5.91 -7.21
C LEU A 781 -38.81 7.34 -7.62
N LEU A 782 -37.83 8.26 -7.70
CA LEU A 782 -38.02 9.66 -8.11
C LEU A 782 -38.61 9.77 -9.52
N ASN A 783 -38.20 8.87 -10.42
CA ASN A 783 -38.64 8.79 -11.81
C ASN A 783 -39.90 7.92 -12.00
N SER A 784 -40.43 7.32 -10.94
CA SER A 784 -41.63 6.47 -11.03
C SER A 784 -42.90 7.31 -11.22
N GLU A 785 -43.87 6.77 -11.96
CA GLU A 785 -45.16 7.43 -12.25
C GLU A 785 -45.95 7.80 -10.98
N LEU A 786 -45.74 7.07 -9.87
CA LEU A 786 -46.38 7.30 -8.56
C LEU A 786 -46.05 8.66 -7.91
N ILE A 787 -44.83 9.18 -8.06
CA ILE A 787 -44.46 10.49 -7.50
C ILE A 787 -44.99 11.63 -8.38
N ASN A 788 -45.14 11.38 -9.68
CA ASN A 788 -45.77 12.32 -10.60
C ASN A 788 -47.30 12.40 -10.40
N GLU A 789 -47.96 11.32 -9.98
CA GLU A 789 -49.39 11.31 -9.63
C GLU A 789 -49.72 12.07 -8.33
N LEU A 790 -48.74 12.24 -7.42
CA LEU A 790 -48.88 13.01 -6.17
C LEU A 790 -48.71 14.52 -6.35
N ARG A 791 -48.46 15.00 -7.58
CA ARG A 791 -48.44 16.45 -7.88
C ARG A 791 -49.84 17.04 -7.71
N VAL A 792 -50.02 17.80 -6.65
CA VAL A 792 -51.11 18.77 -6.56
C VAL A 792 -50.58 20.05 -7.22
N ASP A 793 -50.95 20.28 -8.49
CA ASP A 793 -50.63 21.54 -9.17
C ASP A 793 -51.33 22.69 -8.42
N CYS A 794 -50.53 23.50 -7.70
CA CYS A 794 -51.01 24.66 -6.96
C CYS A 794 -50.41 25.91 -7.58
N ASP A 795 -51.24 26.73 -8.22
CA ASP A 795 -50.85 27.96 -8.93
C ASP A 795 -50.21 29.03 -8.01
N ASP A 796 -50.32 28.88 -6.69
CA ASP A 796 -49.83 29.82 -5.67
C ASP A 796 -48.52 29.39 -4.97
N CYS A 797 -47.96 28.21 -5.30
CA CYS A 797 -46.75 27.67 -4.65
C CYS A 797 -45.47 27.86 -5.49
N ASP A 798 -44.45 28.48 -4.90
CA ASP A 798 -43.13 28.68 -5.52
C ASP A 798 -42.13 27.63 -5.00
N ASP A 799 -41.83 26.61 -5.82
CA ASP A 799 -41.03 25.42 -5.46
C ASP A 799 -39.62 25.78 -4.94
N GLU A 800 -38.99 26.81 -5.50
CA GLU A 800 -37.63 27.27 -5.12
C GLU A 800 -37.61 27.79 -3.68
N LYS A 801 -38.58 28.63 -3.33
CA LYS A 801 -38.68 29.20 -1.97
C LYS A 801 -39.07 28.15 -0.94
N LEU A 802 -39.84 27.14 -1.35
CA LEU A 802 -40.23 26.03 -0.49
C LEU A 802 -39.02 25.12 -0.17
N LYS A 803 -38.17 24.81 -1.15
CA LYS A 803 -36.89 24.10 -0.90
C LYS A 803 -35.98 24.88 0.05
N GLN A 804 -35.92 26.21 -0.10
CA GLN A 804 -35.17 27.07 0.81
C GLN A 804 -35.74 27.03 2.24
N LEU A 805 -37.06 27.09 2.41
CA LEU A 805 -37.70 26.98 3.72
C LEU A 805 -37.42 25.63 4.40
N LEU A 806 -37.60 24.51 3.68
CA LEU A 806 -37.38 23.15 4.22
C LEU A 806 -35.92 22.98 4.65
N SER A 807 -34.96 23.38 3.81
CA SER A 807 -33.52 23.31 4.15
C SER A 807 -33.15 24.09 5.42
N LYS A 808 -33.75 25.26 5.63
CA LYS A 808 -33.52 26.08 6.83
C LYS A 808 -34.16 25.49 8.09
N ILE A 809 -35.32 24.84 7.95
CA ILE A 809 -35.97 24.13 9.06
C ILE A 809 -35.11 22.95 9.52
N ASP A 810 -34.54 22.20 8.58
CA ASP A 810 -33.67 21.06 8.90
C ASP A 810 -32.34 21.49 9.52
N GLU A 811 -31.72 22.56 9.02
CA GLU A 811 -30.56 23.18 9.67
C GLU A 811 -30.88 23.57 11.13
N LEU A 812 -32.09 24.11 11.38
CA LEU A 812 -32.53 24.51 12.72
C LEU A 812 -32.74 23.30 13.65
N VAL A 813 -33.32 22.20 13.15
CA VAL A 813 -33.50 20.96 13.93
C VAL A 813 -32.15 20.35 14.31
N LEU A 814 -31.21 20.28 13.37
CA LEU A 814 -29.86 19.77 13.62
C LEU A 814 -29.10 20.63 14.64
N LEU A 815 -29.11 21.96 14.47
CA LEU A 815 -28.48 22.89 15.41
C LEU A 815 -29.08 22.77 16.81
N LYS A 816 -30.40 22.59 16.92
CA LYS A 816 -31.08 22.41 18.20
C LYS A 816 -30.61 21.14 18.91
N ASP A 817 -30.50 20.01 18.21
CA ASP A 817 -30.01 18.75 18.79
C ASP A 817 -28.56 18.85 19.27
N GLU A 818 -27.70 19.56 18.54
CA GLU A 818 -26.33 19.85 18.98
C GLU A 818 -26.30 20.74 20.23
N ILE A 819 -27.10 21.81 20.25
CA ILE A 819 -27.21 22.71 21.41
C ILE A 819 -27.70 21.93 22.63
N LEU A 820 -28.69 21.03 22.47
CA LEU A 820 -29.17 20.17 23.54
C LEU A 820 -28.05 19.25 24.06
N LYS A 821 -27.31 18.55 23.19
CA LYS A 821 -26.18 17.68 23.58
C LYS A 821 -25.10 18.42 24.36
N ILE A 822 -24.71 19.61 23.90
CA ILE A 822 -23.70 20.44 24.58
C ILE A 822 -24.25 20.93 25.93
N SER A 823 -25.51 21.38 25.95
CA SER A 823 -26.15 21.95 27.14
C SER A 823 -26.33 20.94 28.29
N ILE A 824 -26.52 19.65 28.00
CA ILE A 824 -26.60 18.57 29.00
C ILE A 824 -25.28 18.44 29.78
N ASN A 825 -24.15 18.64 29.11
CA ASN A 825 -22.81 18.55 29.71
C ASN A 825 -22.40 19.84 30.44
N THR A 826 -23.02 20.97 30.12
CA THR A 826 -22.75 22.26 30.77
C THR A 826 -23.37 22.36 32.15
N LYS A 827 -22.54 22.44 33.20
CA LYS A 827 -22.98 22.58 34.61
C LYS A 827 -23.92 23.77 34.84
N ALA A 828 -23.73 24.87 34.11
CA ALA A 828 -24.57 26.07 34.23
C ALA A 828 -26.02 25.85 33.79
N VAL A 829 -26.27 24.96 32.83
CA VAL A 829 -27.60 24.62 32.32
C VAL A 829 -28.25 23.55 33.20
N ALA A 830 -27.49 22.52 33.60
CA ALA A 830 -27.98 21.47 34.50
C ALA A 830 -28.47 22.02 35.85
N VAL A 831 -27.79 23.04 36.41
CA VAL A 831 -28.22 23.73 37.64
C VAL A 831 -29.53 24.50 37.44
N LYS A 832 -29.85 24.90 36.21
CA LYS A 832 -31.07 25.67 35.89
C LYS A 832 -32.28 24.77 35.65
N ILE A 833 -32.15 23.51 35.25
CA ILE A 833 -33.29 22.57 35.09
C ILE A 833 -33.77 22.05 36.47
N LYS A 834 -34.51 22.90 37.21
CA LYS A 834 -35.05 22.61 38.55
C LYS A 834 -36.55 22.29 38.51
N THR A 835 -37.01 21.56 39.52
CA THR A 835 -38.44 21.22 39.68
C THR A 835 -39.29 22.48 39.77
N GLY A 836 -40.45 22.47 39.11
CA GLY A 836 -41.37 23.61 39.00
C GLY A 836 -41.18 24.47 37.75
N ARG A 837 -40.18 24.23 36.91
CA ARG A 837 -40.02 24.95 35.63
C ARG A 837 -41.00 24.51 34.57
N VAL A 838 -41.45 25.44 33.75
CA VAL A 838 -42.31 25.17 32.59
C VAL A 838 -41.45 24.83 31.38
N LEU A 839 -41.85 23.80 30.64
CA LEU A 839 -41.18 23.34 29.43
C LEU A 839 -42.21 23.02 28.35
N ILE A 840 -41.80 23.24 27.10
CA ILE A 840 -42.54 22.83 25.90
C ILE A 840 -41.84 21.58 25.38
N TYR A 841 -42.60 20.53 25.13
CA TYR A 841 -42.09 19.27 24.62
C TYR A 841 -43.01 18.74 23.51
N LYS A 842 -42.43 17.95 22.62
CA LYS A 842 -43.17 17.19 21.61
C LYS A 842 -43.52 15.81 22.12
N SER A 843 -44.65 15.27 21.67
CA SER A 843 -45.06 13.89 21.91
C SER A 843 -45.63 13.31 20.61
N VAL A 844 -45.59 11.98 20.48
CA VAL A 844 -46.21 11.28 19.35
C VAL A 844 -47.44 10.56 19.86
N VAL A 845 -48.61 10.92 19.34
CA VAL A 845 -49.91 10.32 19.68
C VAL A 845 -50.63 10.02 18.38
N ASP A 846 -51.13 8.79 18.22
CA ASP A 846 -51.84 8.32 17.01
C ASP A 846 -51.11 8.59 15.68
N GLN A 847 -49.79 8.37 15.65
CA GLN A 847 -48.94 8.64 14.49
C GLN A 847 -49.02 10.10 14.00
N LYS A 848 -49.24 11.05 14.93
CA LYS A 848 -49.12 12.50 14.69
C LYS A 848 -48.25 13.12 15.78
N ILE A 849 -47.46 14.12 15.39
CA ILE A 849 -46.64 14.90 16.32
C ILE A 849 -47.53 15.97 16.95
N CYS A 850 -47.59 16.01 18.27
CA CYS A 850 -48.29 17.06 19.03
C CYS A 850 -47.32 17.79 19.97
N PHE A 851 -47.63 19.06 20.23
CA PHE A 851 -46.89 19.89 21.18
C PHE A 851 -47.66 20.04 22.47
N ASN A 852 -46.95 19.95 23.59
CA ASN A 852 -47.53 20.04 24.92
C ASN A 852 -46.71 20.97 25.82
N VAL A 853 -47.40 21.67 26.72
CA VAL A 853 -46.78 22.43 27.80
C VAL A 853 -46.89 21.62 29.08
N GLY A 854 -45.78 21.55 29.83
CA GLY A 854 -45.74 20.84 31.09
C GLY A 854 -44.83 21.48 32.12
N ILE A 855 -45.03 21.11 33.39
CA ILE A 855 -44.24 21.59 34.52
C ILE A 855 -43.35 20.46 35.03
N LEU A 856 -42.05 20.70 35.11
CA LEU A 856 -41.07 19.70 35.52
C LEU A 856 -41.31 19.26 36.97
N PHE A 857 -41.69 18.00 37.16
CA PHE A 857 -41.92 17.40 38.47
C PHE A 857 -40.62 16.80 39.03
N LYS A 858 -39.89 16.04 38.22
CA LYS A 858 -38.64 15.38 38.63
C LYS A 858 -37.64 15.34 37.49
N ASN A 859 -36.39 15.69 37.81
CA ASN A 859 -35.28 15.69 36.85
C ASN A 859 -34.45 14.40 36.97
N ASN A 860 -34.40 13.56 35.91
CA ASN A 860 -33.61 12.33 35.85
C ASN A 860 -32.55 12.36 34.71
N ILE A 861 -31.77 13.46 34.57
CA ILE A 861 -30.75 13.61 33.49
C ILE A 861 -29.86 12.36 33.29
N LYS A 862 -29.43 11.70 34.38
CA LYS A 862 -28.57 10.50 34.31
C LYS A 862 -29.20 9.30 33.59
N LYS A 863 -30.53 9.26 33.48
CA LYS A 863 -31.28 8.22 32.76
C LYS A 863 -31.82 8.70 31.40
N GLY A 864 -31.53 9.94 31.01
CA GLY A 864 -31.99 10.52 29.75
C GLY A 864 -33.48 10.92 29.71
N SER A 865 -34.17 10.95 30.86
CA SER A 865 -35.61 11.27 30.93
C SER A 865 -35.96 12.36 31.94
N LEU A 866 -37.06 13.06 31.70
CA LEU A 866 -37.64 14.09 32.56
C LEU A 866 -39.09 13.73 32.88
N CYS A 867 -39.51 13.84 34.13
CA CYS A 867 -40.90 13.60 34.54
C CYS A 867 -41.64 14.93 34.65
N VAL A 868 -42.73 15.08 33.89
CA VAL A 868 -43.40 16.37 33.66
C VAL A 868 -44.90 16.24 33.93
N LEU A 869 -45.48 17.23 34.60
CA LEU A 869 -46.92 17.36 34.75
C LEU A 869 -47.50 18.06 33.50
N LYS A 870 -48.25 17.33 32.67
CA LYS A 870 -48.91 17.87 31.47
C LYS A 870 -50.07 18.79 31.88
N ILE A 871 -50.07 20.04 31.36
CA ILE A 871 -51.06 21.07 31.70
C ILE A 871 -51.96 21.49 30.52
N THR A 872 -51.61 21.09 29.29
CA THR A 872 -52.35 21.39 28.06
C THR A 872 -52.92 20.13 27.44
N GLU A 873 -53.97 20.28 26.63
CA GLU A 873 -54.38 19.24 25.68
C GLU A 873 -53.35 19.13 24.55
N ASP A 874 -53.41 18.01 23.82
CA ASP A 874 -52.49 17.77 22.71
C ASP A 874 -52.76 18.78 21.59
N PHE A 875 -51.82 19.70 21.37
CA PHE A 875 -51.88 20.64 20.27
C PHE A 875 -51.31 19.98 19.02
N TYR A 876 -52.19 19.58 18.12
CA TYR A 876 -51.83 19.12 16.79
C TYR A 876 -51.76 20.31 15.85
N ILE A 877 -50.75 20.31 14.98
CA ILE A 877 -50.81 21.10 13.77
C ILE A 877 -51.48 20.21 12.73
N ASP A 878 -52.50 20.70 12.02
CA ASP A 878 -53.26 19.97 10.99
C ASP A 878 -52.38 19.66 9.77
N PHE A 879 -51.40 18.79 9.95
CA PHE A 879 -50.67 18.13 8.88
C PHE A 879 -51.11 16.67 8.88
N ASN A 880 -51.72 16.22 7.79
CA ASN A 880 -52.06 14.82 7.61
C ASN A 880 -50.79 14.03 7.22
N ILE A 881 -49.83 13.97 8.14
CA ILE A 881 -48.58 13.22 7.99
C ILE A 881 -48.76 11.90 8.73
N ASN A 882 -48.57 10.78 8.03
CA ASN A 882 -48.45 9.46 8.66
C ASN A 882 -47.07 9.38 9.34
N ALA A 883 -46.98 9.51 10.67
CA ALA A 883 -45.71 9.67 11.39
C ALA A 883 -44.82 8.42 11.51
N ASN A 884 -45.04 7.35 10.74
CA ASN A 884 -44.18 6.17 10.85
C ASN A 884 -42.82 6.32 10.16
N GLN A 885 -42.58 7.38 9.36
CA GLN A 885 -41.30 7.54 8.63
C GLN A 885 -40.73 8.97 8.52
N SER A 886 -41.40 10.01 9.01
CA SER A 886 -40.92 11.40 8.85
C SER A 886 -40.16 11.93 10.08
N LYS A 887 -38.85 12.17 9.95
CA LYS A 887 -38.04 12.97 10.91
C LYS A 887 -38.43 14.45 10.96
N PHE A 888 -39.17 14.92 9.96
CA PHE A 888 -39.48 16.33 9.76
C PHE A 888 -40.65 16.79 10.62
N TYR A 889 -40.45 17.90 11.32
CA TYR A 889 -41.50 18.65 11.98
C TYR A 889 -41.04 20.11 12.08
N ILE A 890 -41.98 21.04 12.12
CA ILE A 890 -41.66 22.46 12.30
C ILE A 890 -41.43 22.71 13.79
N PRO A 891 -40.23 23.12 14.23
CA PRO A 891 -39.96 23.41 15.64
C PRO A 891 -40.82 24.57 16.13
N TYR A 892 -41.20 24.54 17.41
CA TYR A 892 -42.08 25.55 17.97
C TYR A 892 -41.47 26.95 17.90
N MET A 893 -42.19 27.92 17.34
CA MET A 893 -41.76 29.31 17.26
C MET A 893 -42.91 30.24 17.65
N SER A 894 -42.80 30.91 18.80
CA SER A 894 -43.89 31.69 19.40
C SER A 894 -44.42 32.84 18.52
N LYS A 895 -43.62 33.33 17.58
CA LYS A 895 -43.97 34.45 16.68
C LYS A 895 -44.60 34.01 15.35
N MET A 896 -44.54 32.72 15.02
CA MET A 896 -44.93 32.17 13.73
C MET A 896 -46.44 31.96 13.65
N SER A 897 -47.04 32.25 12.49
CA SER A 897 -48.48 32.25 12.29
C SER A 897 -49.16 30.89 12.53
N LEU A 898 -48.47 29.79 12.22
CA LEU A 898 -48.94 28.42 12.42
C LEU A 898 -49.19 28.04 13.89
N PHE A 899 -48.57 28.74 14.83
CA PHE A 899 -48.78 28.53 16.27
C PHE A 899 -49.74 29.57 16.89
N LYS A 900 -50.34 30.45 16.07
CA LYS A 900 -51.34 31.44 16.53
C LYS A 900 -52.71 30.77 16.70
N GLY A 901 -52.88 30.20 17.89
CA GLY A 901 -54.12 29.57 18.36
C GLY A 901 -54.11 29.30 19.87
N GLY A 902 -52.95 29.38 20.51
CA GLY A 902 -52.77 29.18 21.95
C GLY A 902 -52.96 27.72 22.35
N PHE A 903 -52.13 27.22 23.26
CA PHE A 903 -52.35 25.89 23.83
C PHE A 903 -53.67 25.87 24.61
N GLN A 904 -54.52 24.89 24.36
CA GLN A 904 -55.74 24.71 25.13
C GLN A 904 -55.43 24.01 26.45
N ARG A 905 -56.14 24.41 27.51
CA ARG A 905 -55.92 23.87 28.86
C ARG A 905 -56.50 22.47 28.98
N ALA A 906 -55.75 21.54 29.58
CA ALA A 906 -56.25 20.20 29.91
C ALA A 906 -57.30 20.22 31.03
N GLU A 907 -58.32 19.37 30.90
CA GLU A 907 -59.31 19.13 31.96
C GLU A 907 -58.72 18.34 33.14
N LYS A 908 -57.73 17.47 32.91
CA LYS A 908 -57.05 16.65 33.92
C LYS A 908 -55.52 16.72 33.77
N PHE A 909 -54.81 16.80 34.89
CA PHE A 909 -53.34 16.87 34.92
C PHE A 909 -52.73 15.49 35.14
N ASN A 910 -51.89 15.04 34.20
CA ASN A 910 -51.23 13.74 34.25
C ASN A 910 -49.70 13.91 34.32
N LEU A 911 -49.02 12.98 34.98
CA LEU A 911 -47.56 12.87 34.93
C LEU A 911 -47.16 12.05 33.70
N VAL A 912 -46.24 12.58 32.91
CA VAL A 912 -45.69 11.98 31.69
C VAL A 912 -44.17 12.00 31.78
N ASP A 913 -43.54 10.88 31.49
CA ASP A 913 -42.08 10.80 31.33
C ASP A 913 -41.72 11.13 29.88
N ILE A 914 -40.86 12.11 29.67
CA ILE A 914 -40.39 12.58 28.37
C ILE A 914 -38.89 12.31 28.21
N LEU A 915 -38.42 12.08 26.98
CA LEU A 915 -37.00 12.03 26.68
C LEU A 915 -36.43 13.45 26.56
N ILE A 916 -35.14 13.62 26.85
CA ILE A 916 -34.50 14.94 26.75
C ILE A 916 -34.47 15.45 25.29
N ASN A 917 -34.40 14.54 24.31
CA ASN A 917 -34.45 14.87 22.89
C ASN A 917 -35.82 15.41 22.44
N ASP A 918 -36.88 15.16 23.20
CA ASP A 918 -38.23 15.65 22.90
C ASP A 918 -38.51 17.05 23.48
N LEU A 919 -37.51 17.64 24.12
CA LEU A 919 -37.60 19.00 24.67
C LEU A 919 -37.48 20.04 23.55
N GLU A 920 -38.45 20.95 23.45
CA GLU A 920 -38.42 22.07 22.52
C GLU A 920 -37.79 23.31 23.16
N TYR A 921 -38.40 23.81 24.24
CA TYR A 921 -37.96 25.01 24.94
C TYR A 921 -38.16 24.91 26.44
N LEU A 922 -37.29 25.63 27.17
CA LEU A 922 -37.50 25.98 28.57
C LEU A 922 -38.10 27.38 28.64
N VAL A 923 -39.07 27.57 29.53
CA VAL A 923 -39.68 28.87 29.83
C VAL A 923 -39.07 29.40 31.13
N ASP A 924 -38.91 30.73 31.25
CA ASP A 924 -38.27 31.34 32.43
C ASP A 924 -39.11 31.25 33.72
N SER A 925 -40.43 31.06 33.58
CA SER A 925 -41.37 31.04 34.69
C SER A 925 -41.29 29.75 35.53
N GLU A 926 -41.32 29.90 36.86
CA GLU A 926 -41.23 28.81 37.83
C GLU A 926 -42.46 28.75 38.74
N TYR A 927 -43.13 27.60 38.76
CA TYR A 927 -44.39 27.35 39.47
C TYR A 927 -44.30 26.15 40.43
N ARG A 928 -43.32 26.13 41.34
CA ARG A 928 -43.19 25.06 42.36
C ARG A 928 -44.42 24.88 43.24
N LYS A 929 -45.06 25.99 43.66
CA LYS A 929 -46.25 25.95 44.52
C LYS A 929 -47.44 25.28 43.83
N LEU A 930 -47.54 25.41 42.50
CA LEU A 930 -48.59 24.81 41.70
C LEU A 930 -48.50 23.28 41.72
N LEU A 931 -47.29 22.69 41.66
CA LEU A 931 -47.09 21.25 41.79
C LEU A 931 -47.61 20.73 43.14
N PHE A 932 -47.24 21.37 44.25
CA PHE A 932 -47.72 20.97 45.58
C PHE A 932 -49.25 21.08 45.72
N MET A 933 -49.86 22.13 45.14
CA MET A 933 -51.31 22.33 45.18
C MET A 933 -52.08 21.28 44.37
N VAL A 934 -51.54 20.85 43.22
CA VAL A 934 -52.14 19.80 42.38
C VAL A 934 -52.12 18.44 43.08
N PHE A 935 -51.03 18.08 43.80
CA PHE A 935 -50.96 16.81 44.54
C PHE A 935 -51.70 16.81 45.89
N ALA A 936 -51.98 17.98 46.48
CA ALA A 936 -52.67 18.10 47.77
C ALA A 936 -54.21 17.93 47.70
N ASN A 937 -54.78 17.85 46.49
CA ASN A 937 -56.18 17.51 46.22
C ASN A 937 -57.24 18.29 47.03
N ASP A 938 -57.06 19.61 47.16
CA ASP A 938 -57.93 20.50 47.95
C ASP A 938 -58.98 21.19 47.05
N LEU A 939 -60.25 20.80 47.18
CA LEU A 939 -61.43 21.28 46.40
C LEU A 939 -61.60 22.81 46.41
N SER A 940 -61.05 23.48 47.41
CA SER A 940 -61.10 24.94 47.60
C SER A 940 -60.20 25.70 46.60
N ASN A 941 -59.14 25.05 46.11
CA ASN A 941 -58.06 25.66 45.36
C ASN A 941 -58.15 25.42 43.84
N GLU A 942 -59.07 24.58 43.37
CA GLU A 942 -59.19 24.21 41.95
C GLU A 942 -59.38 25.43 41.05
N LYS A 943 -60.26 26.38 41.41
CA LYS A 943 -60.42 27.65 40.66
C LYS A 943 -59.15 28.53 40.67
N LYS A 944 -58.31 28.45 41.70
CA LYS A 944 -57.01 29.16 41.78
C LYS A 944 -55.94 28.48 40.92
N ILE A 945 -55.84 27.15 40.98
CA ILE A 945 -54.96 26.32 40.15
C ILE A 945 -55.28 26.59 38.68
N MET A 946 -56.55 26.57 38.31
CA MET A 946 -57.01 26.79 36.95
C MET A 946 -56.73 28.21 36.41
N LYS A 947 -56.82 29.25 37.26
CA LYS A 947 -56.39 30.61 36.89
C LYS A 947 -54.88 30.71 36.72
N GLN A 948 -54.10 30.03 37.55
CA GLN A 948 -52.64 30.01 37.44
C GLN A 948 -52.18 29.26 36.18
N VAL A 949 -52.80 28.13 35.83
CA VAL A 949 -52.51 27.40 34.59
C VAL A 949 -52.86 28.23 33.36
N ALA A 950 -54.00 28.93 33.35
CA ALA A 950 -54.33 29.86 32.27
C ALA A 950 -53.32 31.02 32.15
N SER A 951 -52.80 31.51 33.28
CA SER A 951 -51.72 32.50 33.28
C SER A 951 -50.42 31.95 32.70
N VAL A 952 -50.07 30.70 32.98
CA VAL A 952 -48.86 30.03 32.46
C VAL A 952 -48.93 29.90 30.94
N ILE A 953 -50.08 29.47 30.42
CA ILE A 953 -50.34 29.29 28.98
C ILE A 953 -50.25 30.61 28.22
N ASN A 954 -50.68 31.71 28.83
CA ASN A 954 -50.63 33.04 28.21
C ASN A 954 -49.22 33.68 28.27
N SER A 955 -48.28 33.12 29.06
CA SER A 955 -46.94 33.69 29.30
C SER A 955 -45.81 32.72 28.91
N LEU A 956 -45.75 32.34 27.64
CA LEU A 956 -44.78 31.38 27.09
C LEU A 956 -43.65 32.10 26.36
N GLU A 957 -42.82 32.83 27.12
CA GLU A 957 -41.59 33.43 26.59
C GLU A 957 -40.40 32.47 26.70
N PRO A 958 -39.59 32.32 25.63
CA PRO A 958 -38.43 31.43 25.63
C PRO A 958 -37.37 31.92 26.61
N PHE A 959 -36.77 30.99 27.36
CA PHE A 959 -35.74 31.29 28.35
C PHE A 959 -34.44 31.80 27.69
N GLU A 960 -34.00 33.00 28.07
CA GLU A 960 -32.70 33.53 27.64
C GLU A 960 -31.55 33.06 28.55
N LEU A 961 -30.59 32.34 27.95
CA LEU A 961 -29.34 31.96 28.62
C LEU A 961 -28.42 33.17 28.81
N LYS A 962 -28.50 33.81 29.99
CA LYS A 962 -27.54 34.84 30.44
C LYS A 962 -26.47 34.23 31.38
N GLY A 963 -25.18 34.39 31.05
CA GLY A 963 -24.04 33.94 31.87
C GLY A 963 -22.74 33.64 31.07
N MET A 964 -21.65 33.28 31.77
CA MET A 964 -20.43 32.72 31.17
C MET A 964 -20.74 31.36 30.53
N LEU A 965 -20.71 31.31 29.20
CA LEU A 965 -20.95 30.12 28.39
C LEU A 965 -19.73 29.87 27.50
N ASP A 966 -19.53 28.63 27.08
CA ASP A 966 -18.49 28.27 26.12
C ASP A 966 -18.69 29.05 24.80
N PHE A 967 -17.61 29.55 24.21
CA PHE A 967 -17.64 30.36 22.98
C PHE A 967 -18.37 29.65 21.83
N ASP A 968 -18.21 28.33 21.71
CA ASP A 968 -18.87 27.51 20.69
C ASP A 968 -20.40 27.48 20.88
N LEU A 969 -20.89 27.36 22.11
CA LEU A 969 -22.32 27.38 22.41
C LEU A 969 -22.96 28.74 22.10
N VAL A 970 -22.25 29.84 22.37
CA VAL A 970 -22.72 31.20 22.05
C VAL A 970 -22.88 31.37 20.54
N LYS A 971 -21.88 30.94 19.75
CA LYS A 971 -21.92 31.01 18.28
C LYS A 971 -23.10 30.20 17.70
N LYS A 972 -23.36 29.00 18.23
CA LYS A 972 -24.50 28.16 17.81
C LYS A 972 -25.86 28.78 18.18
N LEU A 973 -25.99 29.38 19.36
CA LEU A 973 -27.21 30.10 19.78
C LEU A 973 -27.47 31.35 18.93
N GLU A 974 -26.43 32.07 18.51
CA GLU A 974 -26.56 33.20 17.57
C GLU A 974 -27.01 32.74 16.19
N ARG A 975 -26.44 31.63 15.66
CA ARG A 975 -26.88 31.03 14.40
C ARG A 975 -28.33 30.58 14.45
N GLN A 976 -28.76 29.95 15.55
CA GLN A 976 -30.16 29.56 15.78
C GLN A 976 -31.10 30.78 15.68
N ARG A 977 -30.73 31.92 16.28
CA ARG A 977 -31.54 33.16 16.22
C ARG A 977 -31.61 33.74 14.82
N SER A 978 -30.49 33.75 14.08
CA SER A 978 -30.45 34.18 12.68
C SER A 978 -31.43 33.37 11.83
N LEU A 979 -31.34 32.03 11.92
CA LEU A 979 -32.21 31.11 11.17
C LEU A 979 -33.68 31.29 11.54
N GLN A 980 -34.00 31.45 12.82
CA GLN A 980 -35.37 31.74 13.25
C GLN A 980 -35.93 33.02 12.63
N ASN A 981 -35.14 34.08 12.56
CA ASN A 981 -35.57 35.35 11.95
C ASN A 981 -35.73 35.21 10.42
N GLU A 982 -34.86 34.45 9.76
CA GLU A 982 -34.96 34.15 8.33
C GLU A 982 -36.19 33.30 8.00
N ILE A 983 -36.54 32.33 8.85
CA ILE A 983 -37.76 31.52 8.70
C ILE A 983 -39.00 32.38 8.95
N LEU A 984 -38.97 33.27 9.94
CA LEU A 984 -40.07 34.20 10.24
C LEU A 984 -40.32 35.20 9.11
N SER A 985 -39.30 35.60 8.35
CA SER A 985 -39.50 36.45 7.16
C SER A 985 -40.26 35.77 6.02
N LEU A 986 -40.31 34.43 6.03
CA LEU A 986 -41.03 33.61 5.05
C LEU A 986 -42.45 33.22 5.55
N ASP A 987 -42.85 33.64 6.76
CA ASP A 987 -44.15 33.33 7.39
C ASP A 987 -45.35 33.98 6.68
N ASP A 988 -45.13 35.05 5.91
CA ASP A 988 -46.19 35.70 5.13
C ASP A 988 -46.59 34.90 3.88
N ASP A 989 -45.71 34.05 3.35
CA ASP A 989 -45.98 33.18 2.20
C ASP A 989 -46.67 31.87 2.63
N LEU A 990 -46.38 31.38 3.84
CA LEU A 990 -47.07 30.23 4.47
C LEU A 990 -48.58 30.47 4.69
N LYS A 991 -49.02 31.74 4.78
CA LYS A 991 -50.44 32.10 4.91
C LYS A 991 -51.23 31.91 3.61
N LYS A 992 -50.56 31.89 2.45
CA LYS A 992 -51.22 31.83 1.13
C LYS A 992 -51.73 30.43 0.80
N CYS A 993 -51.11 29.38 1.32
CA CYS A 993 -51.52 27.99 1.11
C CYS A 993 -51.53 27.22 2.44
N TYR A 994 -52.71 26.75 2.86
CA TYR A 994 -52.90 26.04 4.13
C TYR A 994 -52.28 24.63 4.14
N ASN A 995 -52.11 24.01 2.97
CA ASN A 995 -51.51 22.67 2.76
C ASN A 995 -50.06 22.74 2.23
N PHE A 996 -49.42 23.91 2.27
CA PHE A 996 -48.11 24.21 1.68
C PHE A 996 -47.00 23.19 2.00
N PRO A 997 -46.88 22.62 3.22
CA PRO A 997 -45.83 21.64 3.52
C PRO A 997 -46.04 20.25 2.91
N LEU A 998 -47.24 19.89 2.45
CA LEU A 998 -47.55 18.55 1.94
C LEU A 998 -47.19 18.37 0.44
N HIS A 999 -47.14 19.45 -0.34
CA HIS A 999 -47.00 19.37 -1.80
C HIS A 999 -45.59 18.95 -2.29
N LEU A 1000 -44.54 19.13 -1.49
CA LEU A 1000 -43.15 18.85 -1.91
C LEU A 1000 -42.37 17.91 -0.97
N PHE A 1001 -43.00 17.45 0.11
CA PHE A 1001 -42.32 16.82 1.23
C PHE A 1001 -41.66 15.49 0.88
N GLU A 1002 -42.40 14.56 0.28
CA GLU A 1002 -41.89 13.23 -0.06
C GLU A 1002 -40.76 13.30 -1.10
N LYS A 1003 -40.89 14.22 -2.07
CA LYS A 1003 -39.85 14.47 -3.08
C LYS A 1003 -38.58 15.05 -2.45
N TRP A 1004 -38.72 16.05 -1.58
CA TRP A 1004 -37.60 16.66 -0.90
C TRP A 1004 -36.88 15.68 0.03
N GLN A 1005 -37.62 14.83 0.75
CA GLN A 1005 -37.03 13.77 1.58
C GLN A 1005 -36.19 12.78 0.75
N ILE A 1006 -36.68 12.36 -0.41
CA ILE A 1006 -35.91 11.46 -1.28
C ILE A 1006 -34.71 12.20 -1.89
N GLU A 1007 -34.87 13.46 -2.32
CA GLU A 1007 -33.76 14.30 -2.82
C GLU A 1007 -32.67 14.54 -1.75
N GLU A 1008 -33.06 14.74 -0.50
CA GLU A 1008 -32.14 14.95 0.62
C GLU A 1008 -31.46 13.64 1.04
N VAL A 1009 -32.19 12.54 1.15
CA VAL A 1009 -31.60 11.21 1.38
C VAL A 1009 -30.63 10.84 0.25
N LEU A 1010 -30.95 11.20 -1.00
CA LEU A 1010 -30.03 11.06 -2.14
C LEU A 1010 -28.81 11.96 -2.00
N LYS A 1011 -28.96 13.21 -1.53
CA LYS A 1011 -27.84 14.14 -1.31
C LYS A 1011 -26.95 13.72 -0.14
N GLU A 1012 -27.54 13.24 0.95
CA GLU A 1012 -26.83 12.63 2.09
C GLU A 1012 -26.10 11.35 1.66
N ALA A 1013 -26.75 10.48 0.86
CA ALA A 1013 -26.13 9.29 0.30
C ALA A 1013 -24.93 9.65 -0.59
N LYS A 1014 -25.12 10.57 -1.55
CA LYS A 1014 -24.06 11.05 -2.46
C LYS A 1014 -22.90 11.71 -1.73
N SER A 1015 -23.17 12.48 -0.67
CA SER A 1015 -22.11 13.12 0.12
C SER A 1015 -21.37 12.15 1.05
N SER A 1016 -22.07 11.15 1.62
CA SER A 1016 -21.45 10.12 2.46
C SER A 1016 -20.51 9.22 1.67
N VAL A 1017 -20.86 8.91 0.41
CA VAL A 1017 -20.02 8.10 -0.51
C VAL A 1017 -18.64 8.74 -0.76
N ASN A 1018 -18.55 10.07 -0.78
CA ASN A 1018 -17.29 10.77 -1.08
C ASN A 1018 -16.40 11.01 0.15
N ASN A 1019 -16.97 11.10 1.35
CA ASN A 1019 -16.24 11.53 2.56
C ASN A 1019 -15.74 10.41 3.48
N GLU A 1020 -15.96 9.13 3.15
CA GLU A 1020 -15.64 8.01 4.05
C GLU A 1020 -14.21 7.43 3.92
N LEU A 1021 -13.35 7.98 3.04
CA LEU A 1021 -11.98 7.48 2.85
C LEU A 1021 -11.10 7.86 4.04
N LYS A 1022 -10.54 6.87 4.74
CA LYS A 1022 -9.76 7.11 5.96
C LYS A 1022 -8.38 7.69 5.69
N LEU A 1023 -7.81 7.37 4.53
CA LEU A 1023 -6.44 7.74 4.18
C LEU A 1023 -6.33 9.04 3.39
N LEU A 1024 -7.45 9.56 2.86
CA LEU A 1024 -7.48 10.80 2.08
C LEU A 1024 -7.01 12.04 2.90
N PRO A 1025 -7.43 12.23 4.17
CA PRO A 1025 -6.91 13.33 4.98
C PRO A 1025 -5.41 13.21 5.28
N ASP A 1026 -4.90 11.98 5.43
CA ASP A 1026 -3.46 11.74 5.63
C ASP A 1026 -2.66 12.08 4.36
N TYR A 1027 -3.20 11.72 3.18
CA TYR A 1027 -2.65 12.12 1.88
C TYR A 1027 -2.54 13.64 1.73
N GLU A 1028 -3.62 14.38 1.99
CA GLU A 1028 -3.62 15.84 1.91
C GLU A 1028 -2.60 16.48 2.87
N ASN A 1029 -2.47 15.96 4.08
CA ASN A 1029 -1.50 16.47 5.05
C ASN A 1029 -0.05 16.18 4.64
N ARG A 1030 0.23 15.00 4.08
CA ARG A 1030 1.54 14.67 3.49
C ARG A 1030 1.86 15.54 2.29
N LEU A 1031 0.87 15.82 1.45
CA LEU A 1031 1.01 16.70 0.29
C LEU A 1031 1.36 18.14 0.73
N LYS A 1032 0.77 18.64 1.81
CA LYS A 1032 1.15 19.95 2.39
C LYS A 1032 2.62 20.00 2.82
N VAL A 1033 3.16 18.92 3.40
CA VAL A 1033 4.59 18.82 3.72
C VAL A 1033 5.47 18.84 2.47
N LEU A 1034 5.08 18.09 1.43
CA LEU A 1034 5.80 18.08 0.15
C LEU A 1034 5.80 19.48 -0.51
N LYS A 1035 4.68 20.21 -0.43
CA LYS A 1035 4.57 21.59 -0.91
C LYS A 1035 5.44 22.55 -0.09
N SER A 1036 5.39 22.47 1.25
CA SER A 1036 6.16 23.38 2.13
C SER A 1036 7.67 23.21 2.00
N MET A 1037 8.15 21.99 1.71
CA MET A 1037 9.57 21.71 1.49
C MET A 1037 10.04 21.92 0.02
N GLY A 1038 9.11 22.23 -0.90
CA GLY A 1038 9.43 22.47 -2.31
C GLY A 1038 9.73 21.21 -3.13
N PHE A 1039 9.22 20.05 -2.71
CA PHE A 1039 9.28 18.81 -3.52
C PHE A 1039 8.22 18.79 -4.63
N VAL A 1040 7.10 19.45 -4.37
CA VAL A 1040 5.93 19.57 -5.25
C VAL A 1040 5.50 21.03 -5.24
N ASP A 1041 5.07 21.55 -6.39
CA ASP A 1041 4.56 22.92 -6.50
C ASP A 1041 3.12 23.06 -5.99
N ASP A 1042 2.61 24.28 -5.88
CA ASP A 1042 1.20 24.56 -5.53
C ASP A 1042 0.22 23.88 -6.49
N THR A 1043 0.64 23.74 -7.76
CA THR A 1043 -0.05 23.06 -8.87
C THR A 1043 0.04 21.53 -8.84
N GLU A 1044 0.64 20.95 -7.80
CA GLU A 1044 0.81 19.49 -7.63
C GLU A 1044 1.75 18.84 -8.65
N THR A 1045 2.50 19.65 -9.39
CA THR A 1045 3.54 19.19 -10.31
C THR A 1045 4.84 18.87 -9.54
N VAL A 1046 5.47 17.75 -9.91
CA VAL A 1046 6.67 17.25 -9.26
C VAL A 1046 7.89 18.10 -9.64
N GLN A 1047 8.57 18.67 -8.65
CA GLN A 1047 9.79 19.46 -8.84
C GLN A 1047 11.06 18.58 -8.95
N LEU A 1048 12.22 19.18 -9.23
CA LEU A 1048 13.49 18.45 -9.33
C LEU A 1048 13.81 17.65 -8.04
N LYS A 1049 13.58 18.25 -6.87
CA LYS A 1049 13.71 17.56 -5.57
C LYS A 1049 12.77 16.35 -5.49
N GLY A 1050 11.52 16.50 -5.91
CA GLY A 1050 10.56 15.40 -5.96
C GLY A 1050 10.99 14.27 -6.91
N ARG A 1051 11.57 14.62 -8.07
CA ARG A 1051 12.10 13.61 -9.00
C ARG A 1051 13.21 12.77 -8.39
N VAL A 1052 14.05 13.35 -7.52
CA VAL A 1052 15.06 12.62 -6.75
C VAL A 1052 14.42 11.70 -5.70
N VAL A 1053 13.40 12.19 -4.99
CA VAL A 1053 12.62 11.38 -4.01
C VAL A 1053 12.02 10.13 -4.67
N ALA A 1054 11.55 10.23 -5.91
CA ALA A 1054 11.00 9.09 -6.65
C ALA A 1054 12.03 7.95 -6.90
N GLU A 1055 13.33 8.24 -6.89
CA GLU A 1055 14.38 7.21 -7.00
C GLU A 1055 14.75 6.55 -5.67
N ILE A 1056 14.51 7.22 -4.54
CA ILE A 1056 14.91 6.75 -3.21
C ILE A 1056 13.78 5.93 -2.60
N THR A 1057 14.04 4.65 -2.37
CA THR A 1057 13.05 3.70 -1.83
C THR A 1057 13.26 3.39 -0.35
N ILE A 1058 14.42 3.73 0.21
CA ILE A 1058 14.77 3.46 1.61
C ILE A 1058 14.24 4.61 2.48
N GLY A 1059 13.49 4.25 3.53
CA GLY A 1059 12.49 5.08 4.24
C GLY A 1059 12.95 6.29 5.05
N TYR A 1060 13.74 7.18 4.44
CA TYR A 1060 14.03 8.55 4.89
C TYR A 1060 14.25 9.47 3.68
N GLU A 1061 13.45 9.28 2.63
CA GLU A 1061 13.65 9.85 1.29
C GLU A 1061 13.76 11.39 1.27
N LEU A 1062 12.96 12.09 2.08
CA LEU A 1062 12.95 13.56 2.12
C LEU A 1062 14.25 14.11 2.69
N VAL A 1063 14.70 13.58 3.84
CA VAL A 1063 15.90 14.05 4.54
C VAL A 1063 17.15 13.74 3.72
N ILE A 1064 17.21 12.54 3.13
CA ILE A 1064 18.33 12.15 2.25
C ILE A 1064 18.42 13.09 1.04
N THR A 1065 17.28 13.48 0.47
CA THR A 1065 17.24 14.41 -0.66
C THR A 1065 17.73 15.80 -0.26
N GLU A 1066 17.28 16.36 0.88
CA GLU A 1066 17.76 17.66 1.35
C GLU A 1066 19.29 17.67 1.56
N ILE A 1067 19.85 16.59 2.12
CA ILE A 1067 21.30 16.47 2.32
C ILE A 1067 22.05 16.44 0.98
N LEU A 1068 21.47 15.84 -0.07
CA LEU A 1068 22.07 15.81 -1.40
C LEU A 1068 22.11 17.20 -2.04
N PHE A 1069 21.07 18.04 -1.84
CA PHE A 1069 20.98 19.39 -2.39
C PHE A 1069 21.79 20.44 -1.63
N ASP A 1070 22.07 20.23 -0.33
CA ASP A 1070 22.88 21.14 0.49
C ASP A 1070 24.38 21.19 0.08
N ASN A 1071 24.80 20.40 -0.91
CA ASN A 1071 26.17 20.28 -1.44
C ASN A 1071 27.26 19.95 -0.38
N PHE A 1072 26.87 19.60 0.85
CA PHE A 1072 27.79 19.26 1.93
C PHE A 1072 28.59 17.98 1.66
N MET A 1073 28.03 17.03 0.90
CA MET A 1073 28.72 15.78 0.56
C MET A 1073 29.91 15.96 -0.39
N SER A 1074 30.03 17.11 -1.05
CA SER A 1074 31.13 17.39 -1.98
C SER A 1074 32.49 17.52 -1.27
N ASP A 1075 32.52 17.87 0.03
CA ASP A 1075 33.77 17.97 0.81
C ASP A 1075 34.19 16.64 1.47
N LEU A 1076 33.30 15.65 1.47
CA LEU A 1076 33.50 14.34 2.11
C LEU A 1076 34.17 13.35 1.15
N SER A 1077 34.98 12.43 1.71
CA SER A 1077 35.51 11.30 0.94
C SER A 1077 34.43 10.22 0.74
N PRO A 1078 34.57 9.34 -0.28
CA PRO A 1078 33.63 8.24 -0.49
C PRO A 1078 33.40 7.36 0.74
N GLU A 1079 34.46 7.09 1.52
CA GLU A 1079 34.42 6.33 2.78
C GLU A 1079 33.62 7.06 3.86
N GLU A 1080 33.79 8.38 3.98
CA GLU A 1080 33.05 9.20 4.93
C GLU A 1080 31.57 9.29 4.56
N ILE A 1081 31.25 9.39 3.26
CA ILE A 1081 29.87 9.45 2.76
C ILE A 1081 29.13 8.16 3.11
N VAL A 1082 29.67 7.00 2.76
CA VAL A 1082 29.01 5.71 3.01
C VAL A 1082 28.88 5.42 4.51
N ALA A 1083 29.86 5.85 5.31
CA ALA A 1083 29.80 5.76 6.75
C ALA A 1083 28.64 6.59 7.34
N LEU A 1084 28.45 7.84 6.90
CA LEU A 1084 27.33 8.68 7.35
C LEU A 1084 25.98 8.11 6.94
N LEU A 1085 25.86 7.60 5.71
CA LEU A 1085 24.61 7.02 5.21
C LEU A 1085 24.14 5.80 6.02
N SER A 1086 25.02 5.17 6.81
CA SER A 1086 24.67 4.04 7.69
C SER A 1086 23.55 4.36 8.69
N CYS A 1087 23.38 5.62 9.10
CA CYS A 1087 22.34 6.01 10.06
C CYS A 1087 20.91 5.84 9.51
N PHE A 1088 20.71 5.94 8.20
CA PHE A 1088 19.39 5.77 7.56
C PHE A 1088 18.99 4.30 7.42
N VAL A 1089 19.96 3.40 7.48
CA VAL A 1089 19.76 1.96 7.27
C VAL A 1089 19.72 1.18 8.58
N TYR A 1090 20.40 1.67 9.61
CA TYR A 1090 20.48 1.03 10.92
C TYR A 1090 19.37 1.52 11.85
N ASN A 1091 18.62 0.60 12.45
CA ASN A 1091 17.46 0.92 13.30
C ASN A 1091 17.83 1.39 14.72
N GLY A 1092 19.11 1.33 15.11
CA GLY A 1092 19.61 1.74 16.43
C GLY A 1092 19.29 0.74 17.55
N THR A 1093 19.90 0.94 18.72
CA THR A 1093 19.62 0.19 19.95
C THR A 1093 19.17 1.11 21.08
N ASP A 1094 18.31 0.60 21.96
CA ASP A 1094 17.85 1.28 23.18
C ASP A 1094 18.89 1.21 24.33
N THR A 1095 19.91 0.37 24.20
CA THR A 1095 20.94 0.19 25.23
C THR A 1095 21.98 1.29 25.14
N VAL A 1096 22.19 1.98 26.27
CA VAL A 1096 23.18 3.04 26.49
C VAL A 1096 24.59 2.43 26.58
N ASP A 1097 25.03 1.76 25.53
CA ASP A 1097 26.46 1.55 25.32
C ASP A 1097 26.98 2.89 24.77
N SER A 1098 27.94 3.50 25.46
CA SER A 1098 28.48 4.82 25.13
C SER A 1098 28.83 4.89 23.64
N GLU A 1099 28.17 5.78 22.89
CA GLU A 1099 28.52 6.03 21.49
C GLU A 1099 30.02 6.35 21.42
N GLU A 1100 30.76 5.55 20.66
CA GLU A 1100 32.17 5.81 20.41
C GLU A 1100 32.34 7.17 19.74
N VAL A 1101 33.40 7.88 20.10
CA VAL A 1101 33.74 9.16 19.45
C VAL A 1101 33.94 8.91 17.96
N LEU A 1102 33.28 9.71 17.12
CA LEU A 1102 33.43 9.63 15.67
C LEU A 1102 34.89 9.90 15.27
N LEU A 1103 35.43 9.07 14.38
CA LEU A 1103 36.87 9.04 14.07
C LEU A 1103 37.40 10.33 13.42
N THR A 1104 36.59 11.02 12.61
CA THR A 1104 36.98 12.25 11.91
C THR A 1104 36.07 13.44 12.25
N ASN A 1105 36.65 14.64 12.30
CA ASN A 1105 35.91 15.90 12.54
C ASN A 1105 34.84 16.15 11.45
N LYS A 1106 35.08 15.71 10.21
CA LYS A 1106 34.12 15.81 9.12
C LYS A 1106 32.86 14.96 9.36
N LEU A 1107 33.01 13.75 9.92
CA LEU A 1107 31.89 12.90 10.31
C LEU A 1107 31.06 13.53 11.44
N MET A 1108 31.71 14.19 12.41
CA MET A 1108 30.99 14.94 13.46
C MET A 1108 30.15 16.09 12.87
N ILE A 1109 30.72 16.85 11.93
CA ILE A 1109 29.98 17.91 11.22
C ILE A 1109 28.81 17.30 10.44
N GLY A 1110 29.03 16.16 9.78
CA GLY A 1110 27.99 15.45 9.03
C GLY A 1110 26.84 14.96 9.91
N LYS A 1111 27.14 14.34 11.06
CA LYS A 1111 26.13 13.94 12.05
C LYS A 1111 25.26 15.14 12.45
N LYS A 1112 25.89 16.26 12.83
CA LYS A 1112 25.16 17.46 13.25
C LYS A 1112 24.23 18.00 12.15
N LYS A 1113 24.70 18.03 10.90
CA LYS A 1113 23.86 18.45 9.76
C LYS A 1113 22.66 17.54 9.53
N ILE A 1114 22.84 16.22 9.66
CA ILE A 1114 21.74 15.26 9.56
C ILE A 1114 20.71 15.50 10.67
N GLU A 1115 21.16 15.72 11.90
CA GLU A 1115 20.28 16.04 13.03
C GLU A 1115 19.52 17.37 12.82
N GLU A 1116 20.17 18.40 12.30
CA GLU A 1116 19.55 19.69 11.96
C GLU A 1116 18.43 19.51 10.92
N LYS A 1117 18.70 18.80 9.81
CA LYS A 1117 17.71 18.56 8.75
C LYS A 1117 16.58 17.63 9.18
N TYR A 1118 16.87 16.67 10.04
CA TYR A 1118 15.83 15.81 10.61
C TYR A 1118 14.89 16.58 11.55
N ASN A 1119 15.42 17.49 12.36
CA ASN A 1119 14.60 18.36 13.21
C ASN A 1119 13.71 19.31 12.40
N GLU A 1120 14.21 19.82 11.27
CA GLU A 1120 13.41 20.58 10.32
C GLU A 1120 12.22 19.74 9.81
N PHE A 1121 12.45 18.51 9.37
CA PHE A 1121 11.39 17.57 8.97
C PHE A 1121 10.37 17.29 10.09
N LEU A 1122 10.84 17.07 11.33
CA LEU A 1122 9.95 16.88 12.49
C LEU A 1122 9.08 18.11 12.76
N SER A 1123 9.61 19.31 12.55
CA SER A 1123 8.84 20.55 12.74
C SER A 1123 7.67 20.67 11.78
N TYR A 1124 7.88 20.39 10.48
CA TYR A 1124 6.81 20.37 9.48
C TYR A 1124 5.79 19.26 9.77
N SER A 1125 6.27 18.06 10.12
CA SER A 1125 5.39 16.93 10.46
C SER A 1125 4.48 17.23 11.66
N SER A 1126 5.00 17.96 12.66
CA SER A 1126 4.23 18.41 13.83
C SER A 1126 3.21 19.50 13.48
N ILE A 1127 3.57 20.47 12.62
CA ILE A 1127 2.68 21.54 12.16
C ILE A 1127 1.44 20.97 11.46
N TYR A 1128 1.62 20.00 10.56
CA TYR A 1128 0.53 19.40 9.78
C TYR A 1128 -0.07 18.14 10.45
N GLN A 1129 0.34 17.81 11.68
CA GLN A 1129 -0.19 16.70 12.49
C GLN A 1129 -0.13 15.33 11.79
N ILE A 1130 0.97 15.04 11.10
CA ILE A 1130 1.15 13.75 10.41
C ILE A 1130 1.43 12.65 11.45
N PRO A 1131 0.74 11.51 11.38
CA PRO A 1131 1.06 10.35 12.21
C PRO A 1131 2.41 9.75 11.77
N LEU A 1132 3.43 9.92 12.62
CA LEU A 1132 4.77 9.35 12.45
C LEU A 1132 4.81 7.91 12.95
N LEU A 1133 5.61 7.07 12.30
CA LEU A 1133 5.92 5.73 12.78
C LEU A 1133 6.79 5.80 14.05
N ASN A 1134 6.74 4.77 14.88
CA ASN A 1134 7.60 4.68 16.07
C ASN A 1134 9.10 4.82 15.71
N GLU A 1135 9.52 4.29 14.56
CA GLU A 1135 10.91 4.37 14.11
C GLU A 1135 11.33 5.76 13.62
N GLU A 1136 10.39 6.54 13.08
CA GLU A 1136 10.60 7.93 12.64
C GLU A 1136 10.59 8.87 13.84
N ALA A 1137 9.64 8.70 14.76
CA ALA A 1137 9.58 9.48 16.00
C ALA A 1137 10.84 9.29 16.86
N GLN A 1138 11.35 8.07 16.95
CA GLN A 1138 12.54 7.72 17.75
C GLN A 1138 13.86 7.80 16.97
N PHE A 1139 13.89 8.40 15.77
CA PHE A 1139 15.11 8.40 14.94
C PHE A 1139 16.32 9.03 15.65
N LEU A 1140 16.11 10.17 16.32
CA LEU A 1140 17.16 10.87 17.08
C LEU A 1140 17.37 10.28 18.48
N GLU A 1141 16.35 9.63 19.05
CA GLU A 1141 16.44 9.00 20.38
C GLU A 1141 17.25 7.71 20.34
N ARG A 1142 17.17 6.96 19.23
CA ARG A 1142 17.93 5.73 19.04
C ARG A 1142 19.36 6.05 18.60
N HIS A 1143 20.32 5.30 19.14
CA HIS A 1143 21.74 5.44 18.85
C HIS A 1143 22.13 4.92 17.44
N ARG A 1144 21.59 5.54 16.38
CA ARG A 1144 21.80 5.12 14.97
C ARG A 1144 23.19 5.43 14.42
N PHE A 1145 23.95 6.31 15.07
CA PHE A 1145 25.30 6.69 14.62
C PHE A 1145 26.41 5.74 15.11
N GLN A 1146 26.09 4.74 15.94
CA GLN A 1146 27.08 3.78 16.47
C GLN A 1146 27.84 3.01 15.38
N LEU A 1147 27.19 2.72 14.25
CA LEU A 1147 27.79 1.93 13.17
C LEU A 1147 28.58 2.76 12.15
N VAL A 1148 28.60 4.09 12.29
CA VAL A 1148 29.34 4.97 11.37
C VAL A 1148 30.83 4.61 11.37
N ASN A 1149 31.42 4.41 12.55
CA ASN A 1149 32.83 4.02 12.69
C ASN A 1149 33.12 2.64 12.06
N VAL A 1150 32.21 1.68 12.26
CA VAL A 1150 32.30 0.31 11.74
C VAL A 1150 32.30 0.32 10.20
N VAL A 1151 31.37 1.07 9.60
CA VAL A 1151 31.24 1.18 8.13
C VAL A 1151 32.41 1.96 7.54
N TYR A 1152 32.89 3.01 8.21
CA TYR A 1152 34.08 3.75 7.78
C TYR A 1152 35.32 2.85 7.70
N GLN A 1153 35.56 2.02 8.72
CA GLN A 1153 36.66 1.05 8.72
C GLN A 1153 36.50 0.00 7.61
N TRP A 1154 35.28 -0.46 7.35
CA TRP A 1154 35.01 -1.36 6.23
C TRP A 1154 35.32 -0.72 4.88
N ALA A 1155 34.86 0.50 4.64
CA ALA A 1155 35.13 1.23 3.41
C ALA A 1155 36.63 1.52 3.23
N SER A 1156 37.37 1.70 4.34
CA SER A 1156 38.83 1.92 4.33
C SER A 1156 39.66 0.66 4.05
N GLY A 1157 39.03 -0.52 3.87
CA GLY A 1157 39.72 -1.78 3.53
C GLY A 1157 40.10 -2.68 4.72
N VAL A 1158 39.64 -2.38 5.94
CA VAL A 1158 39.92 -3.20 7.13
C VAL A 1158 39.30 -4.60 7.02
N SER A 1159 39.94 -5.62 7.59
CA SER A 1159 39.44 -7.00 7.58
C SER A 1159 38.14 -7.15 8.37
N PHE A 1160 37.26 -8.08 7.97
CA PHE A 1160 35.99 -8.30 8.67
C PHE A 1160 36.22 -8.73 10.13
N ALA A 1161 37.25 -9.54 10.39
CA ALA A 1161 37.61 -10.02 11.72
C ALA A 1161 37.99 -8.89 12.70
N GLU A 1162 38.63 -7.83 12.23
CA GLU A 1162 39.00 -6.67 13.05
C GLU A 1162 37.78 -5.80 13.36
N ILE A 1163 36.92 -5.58 12.37
CA ILE A 1163 35.68 -4.80 12.55
C ILE A 1163 34.75 -5.47 13.56
N MET A 1164 34.70 -6.80 13.59
CA MET A 1164 33.88 -7.54 14.57
C MET A 1164 34.40 -7.41 16.01
N LYS A 1165 35.67 -7.05 16.23
CA LYS A 1165 36.19 -6.80 17.59
C LYS A 1165 35.70 -5.46 18.16
N VAL A 1166 35.42 -4.50 17.29
CA VAL A 1166 34.98 -3.14 17.63
C VAL A 1166 33.46 -3.06 17.65
N SER A 1167 32.79 -3.77 16.74
CA SER A 1167 31.34 -3.68 16.58
C SER A 1167 30.55 -4.24 17.79
N PRO A 1168 29.52 -3.53 18.28
CA PRO A 1168 28.59 -4.05 19.29
C PRO A 1168 27.54 -5.00 18.72
N GLN A 1169 27.37 -5.04 17.39
CA GLN A 1169 26.34 -5.81 16.70
C GLN A 1169 26.84 -7.15 16.19
N SER A 1170 25.93 -8.12 16.03
CA SER A 1170 26.21 -9.43 15.45
C SER A 1170 26.60 -9.36 13.97
N GLU A 1171 27.42 -10.30 13.52
CA GLU A 1171 28.03 -10.34 12.19
C GLU A 1171 27.00 -10.27 11.05
N GLY A 1172 25.93 -11.05 11.13
CA GLY A 1172 24.87 -11.07 10.11
C GLY A 1172 24.05 -9.77 10.03
N THR A 1173 23.97 -9.00 11.11
CA THR A 1173 23.31 -7.68 11.12
C THR A 1173 24.15 -6.67 10.33
N ILE A 1174 25.46 -6.69 10.50
CA ILE A 1174 26.39 -5.79 9.80
C ILE A 1174 26.38 -6.08 8.30
N VAL A 1175 26.44 -7.36 7.90
CA VAL A 1175 26.32 -7.76 6.49
C VAL A 1175 25.01 -7.24 5.87
N ARG A 1176 23.89 -7.34 6.60
CA ARG A 1176 22.59 -6.83 6.12
C ARG A 1176 22.60 -5.30 5.96
N ILE A 1177 23.23 -4.58 6.88
CA ILE A 1177 23.31 -3.12 6.84
C ILE A 1177 24.18 -2.69 5.66
N ILE A 1178 25.33 -3.32 5.44
CA ILE A 1178 26.19 -3.01 4.30
C ILE A 1178 25.49 -3.32 2.97
N ASN A 1179 24.74 -4.42 2.87
CA ASN A 1179 23.95 -4.73 1.67
C ASN A 1179 22.84 -3.70 1.41
N ARG A 1180 22.14 -3.25 2.45
CA ARG A 1180 21.15 -2.16 2.33
C ARG A 1180 21.82 -0.81 2.01
N LEU A 1181 23.03 -0.55 2.51
CA LEU A 1181 23.82 0.63 2.16
C LEU A 1181 24.23 0.61 0.69
N ASN A 1182 24.63 -0.54 0.16
CA ASN A 1182 24.90 -0.71 -1.27
C ASN A 1182 23.67 -0.39 -2.13
N GLU A 1183 22.48 -0.82 -1.69
CA GLU A 1183 21.23 -0.45 -2.35
C GLU A 1183 20.96 1.06 -2.29
N LEU A 1184 21.19 1.70 -1.13
CA LEU A 1184 21.07 3.15 -0.98
C LEU A 1184 22.07 3.91 -1.87
N CYS A 1185 23.33 3.50 -1.90
CA CYS A 1185 24.35 4.09 -2.77
C CYS A 1185 23.97 3.94 -4.25
N LYS A 1186 23.38 2.82 -4.65
CA LYS A 1186 22.87 2.61 -6.02
C LYS A 1186 21.72 3.58 -6.36
N GLN A 1187 20.80 3.82 -5.44
CA GLN A 1187 19.72 4.79 -5.61
C GLN A 1187 20.27 6.22 -5.69
N LEU A 1188 21.19 6.59 -4.81
CA LEU A 1188 21.84 7.91 -4.80
C LEU A 1188 22.73 8.15 -6.02
N LYS A 1189 23.38 7.10 -6.53
CA LYS A 1189 24.12 7.15 -7.80
C LYS A 1189 23.19 7.51 -8.96
N ASN A 1190 21.98 6.96 -9.03
CA ASN A 1190 21.01 7.34 -10.05
C ASN A 1190 20.43 8.74 -9.80
N ALA A 1191 20.16 9.10 -8.55
CA ALA A 1191 19.68 10.43 -8.18
C ALA A 1191 20.67 11.54 -8.55
N SER A 1192 21.99 11.32 -8.37
CA SER A 1192 23.02 12.31 -8.74
C SER A 1192 23.05 12.64 -10.24
N ILE A 1193 22.65 11.69 -11.11
CA ILE A 1193 22.48 11.94 -12.55
C ILE A 1193 21.32 12.92 -12.79
N ILE A 1194 20.22 12.76 -12.05
CA ILE A 1194 19.05 13.65 -12.14
C ILE A 1194 19.39 15.05 -11.65
N VAL A 1195 20.18 15.15 -10.57
CA VAL A 1195 20.68 16.43 -10.04
C VAL A 1195 21.68 17.09 -11.00
N GLY A 1196 22.37 16.31 -11.84
CA GLY A 1196 23.39 16.80 -12.78
C GLY A 1196 24.79 16.96 -12.16
N ASN A 1197 25.08 16.31 -11.03
CA ASN A 1197 26.38 16.36 -10.38
C ASN A 1197 27.20 15.07 -10.65
N SER A 1198 28.11 15.15 -11.62
CA SER A 1198 28.97 14.02 -12.04
C SER A 1198 29.95 13.58 -10.96
N ASP A 1199 30.46 14.50 -10.16
CA ASP A 1199 31.45 14.21 -9.12
C ASP A 1199 30.82 13.37 -8.00
N MET A 1200 29.60 13.72 -7.60
CA MET A 1200 28.80 12.93 -6.65
C MET A 1200 28.48 11.54 -7.19
N HIS A 1201 28.16 11.43 -8.49
CA HIS A 1201 27.96 10.13 -9.14
C HIS A 1201 29.20 9.24 -9.03
N LEU A 1202 30.38 9.78 -9.35
CA LEU A 1202 31.65 9.08 -9.23
C LEU A 1202 31.93 8.68 -7.78
N LYS A 1203 31.72 9.59 -6.81
CA LYS A 1203 31.90 9.28 -5.39
C LYS A 1203 30.99 8.13 -4.93
N PHE A 1204 29.71 8.15 -5.26
CA PHE A 1204 28.81 7.04 -4.92
C PHE A 1204 29.20 5.74 -5.60
N SER A 1205 29.70 5.79 -6.84
CA SER A 1205 30.22 4.60 -7.52
C SER A 1205 31.46 4.05 -6.81
N THR A 1206 32.43 4.90 -6.47
CA THR A 1206 33.64 4.47 -5.73
C THR A 1206 33.29 3.94 -4.34
N ALA A 1207 32.36 4.58 -3.62
CA ALA A 1207 31.88 4.09 -2.34
C ALA A 1207 31.23 2.71 -2.46
N GLN A 1208 30.49 2.46 -3.54
CA GLN A 1208 29.89 1.18 -3.85
C GLN A 1208 30.95 0.08 -4.04
N ASP A 1209 32.00 0.39 -4.81
CA ASP A 1209 33.10 -0.55 -5.06
C ASP A 1209 33.90 -0.87 -3.78
N LEU A 1210 34.08 0.11 -2.89
CA LEU A 1210 34.80 -0.06 -1.62
C LEU A 1210 34.07 -0.97 -0.63
N ILE A 1211 32.74 -0.89 -0.56
CA ILE A 1211 31.95 -1.74 0.35
C ILE A 1211 31.65 -3.12 -0.24
N ASN A 1212 31.67 -3.26 -1.57
CA ASN A 1212 31.31 -4.48 -2.29
C ASN A 1212 32.49 -5.46 -2.39
N ARG A 1213 32.84 -6.07 -1.25
CA ARG A 1213 33.94 -7.04 -1.18
C ARG A 1213 33.70 -8.16 -0.16
N ASP A 1214 34.48 -9.23 -0.32
CA ASP A 1214 34.71 -10.28 0.68
C ASP A 1214 33.41 -10.95 1.18
N ILE A 1215 33.37 -11.32 2.47
CA ILE A 1215 32.28 -12.08 3.09
C ILE A 1215 30.91 -11.41 3.00
N VAL A 1216 30.84 -10.08 2.86
CA VAL A 1216 29.58 -9.32 2.84
C VAL A 1216 28.78 -9.62 1.56
N PHE A 1217 29.47 -9.75 0.43
CA PHE A 1217 28.88 -10.02 -0.89
C PHE A 1217 29.28 -11.40 -1.43
N ALA A 1218 29.61 -12.34 -0.54
CA ALA A 1218 29.89 -13.71 -0.92
C ALA A 1218 28.70 -14.31 -1.70
N ALA A 1219 29.00 -14.98 -2.81
CA ALA A 1219 27.98 -15.62 -3.63
C ALA A 1219 27.19 -16.65 -2.81
N SER A 1220 25.86 -16.61 -2.96
CA SER A 1220 24.95 -17.56 -2.32
C SER A 1220 25.33 -19.01 -2.69
N LEU A 1221 25.16 -19.93 -1.76
CA LEU A 1221 25.40 -21.37 -1.95
C LEU A 1221 24.29 -22.06 -2.76
N TYR A 1222 23.15 -21.39 -2.96
CA TYR A 1222 22.08 -21.86 -3.83
C TYR A 1222 22.36 -21.59 -5.32
N LEU A 1223 23.35 -20.73 -5.61
CA LEU A 1223 23.86 -20.42 -6.95
C LEU A 1223 25.10 -21.29 -7.25
#